data_AF-A0A9E1B142-F1
#
_entry.id   AF-A0A9E1B142-F1
#
_cell.length_a   1.000
_cell.length_b   1.000
_cell.length_c   1.000
_cell.angle_alpha   90.00
_cell.angle_beta   90.00
_cell.angle_gamma   90.00
#
_symmetry.space_group_name_H-M   'P 1'
#
loop_
_entity.id
_entity.type
_entity.pdbx_description
1 polymer ?
#
loop_
_entity_poly.entity_id
_entity_poly.type
_entity_poly.pdbx_seq_one_letter_code
_entity_poly.pdbx_strand_id
1 'polypeptide(L)'
;MEKKKIAQAMSEKLEYICLDLEQIPETLKYVENINFKPNIGIEENKYRQYRFVSPKELEILLSPCNRLEDTKTKYSKAKPLVSYLEPKTEEEKELHKEFLRMLEEVDIDEIKQIEEQQQLLNKKIPFKVRYPKNYLWQIYYSEIDDKYFMIVTTEDQDYSTFFYVLKKQLEKKKAGKIFVPINNIDYSKEILNKTEIESLENYLWTFTNDWPSIYEVYDKTGKISLQIVGQTQVLGNIKSEYKVKLTSKIDASKFFKLVKALYIVQTEVPEYYKFEVQIDKQGEIEFKYQNQILKYDELTEFVNEQYKKLINIEDENIKNNIEYQKKLNILKEETEKLEADYIEKEKQISTFLECKKTFFGKVKYFFKYSGKKKKKGEKEEKKEQNIESTNIVETEEIVNDDDEKIKRQYTLDDLLEKGKSAASREKEFNNTKMDINAMKLKKVNLTKKIENASAFIAEIDSHKKSIFEFWKYSNKDEVKTLAEGEAEVVNVKPHAKIFDFEEDFEEFGTTMDQIQRKKFNKEELDAIYIASTEQIEPLNKVKTNSLEPKELDKYLKTLKAEQKELKGKLDEELDIFGGLEEDTRKIKKLANKTHRENPKNKFLILGLTKQYKVVDYKVNLSQSIWRINEALSKMTTSQEIIAYMWTEDGVTIDANKINIFNLDAEDEIKKAIEKSEDNKINLYKIKLGKGSNVIAFSNCIYYDNQNKTLPVGMDNDTRIIAKLSDMNIELDSKKVIKVGKLDDEEMGTKLIVKNINILEYTVKQMEEE
;
A
#
# COMPACT_ATOMS: atom_id res chain seq x y z
N MET A 1 28.36 -24.72 -51.18
CA MET A 1 28.87 -23.57 -50.40
C MET A 1 28.33 -23.62 -48.96
N GLU A 2 27.04 -23.89 -48.78
CA GLU A 2 26.35 -24.04 -47.49
C GLU A 2 26.88 -25.18 -46.60
N LYS A 3 27.04 -26.41 -47.14
CA LYS A 3 27.68 -27.53 -46.41
C LYS A 3 29.10 -27.24 -45.90
N LYS A 4 29.85 -26.40 -46.63
CA LYS A 4 31.22 -26.01 -46.25
C LYS A 4 31.21 -24.97 -45.11
N LYS A 5 30.20 -24.09 -45.09
CA LYS A 5 29.98 -23.14 -43.99
C LYS A 5 29.52 -23.85 -42.71
N ILE A 6 28.61 -24.83 -42.81
CA ILE A 6 28.15 -25.63 -41.68
C ILE A 6 29.31 -26.42 -41.06
N ALA A 7 30.11 -27.12 -41.88
CA ALA A 7 31.28 -27.85 -41.39
C ALA A 7 32.32 -26.94 -40.70
N GLN A 8 32.52 -25.72 -41.22
CA GLN A 8 33.42 -24.75 -40.61
C GLN A 8 32.88 -24.23 -39.27
N ALA A 9 31.60 -23.84 -39.21
CA ALA A 9 30.96 -23.41 -37.96
C ALA A 9 30.97 -24.51 -36.89
N MET A 10 30.83 -25.77 -37.31
CA MET A 10 30.91 -26.91 -36.39
C MET A 10 32.31 -27.10 -35.81
N SER A 11 33.35 -26.96 -36.64
CA SER A 11 34.74 -27.01 -36.18
C SER A 11 35.04 -25.90 -35.20
N GLU A 12 34.56 -24.67 -35.46
CA GLU A 12 34.73 -23.52 -34.56
C GLU A 12 34.08 -23.77 -33.19
N LYS A 13 32.89 -24.39 -33.15
CA LYS A 13 32.22 -24.75 -31.89
C LYS A 13 32.96 -25.85 -31.12
N LEU A 14 33.41 -26.91 -31.79
CA LEU A 14 34.19 -28.00 -31.18
C LEU A 14 35.50 -27.47 -30.57
N GLU A 15 36.20 -26.61 -31.31
CA GLU A 15 37.41 -25.94 -30.84
C GLU A 15 37.11 -25.05 -29.62
N TYR A 16 36.03 -24.28 -29.67
CA TYR A 16 35.61 -23.40 -28.56
C TYR A 16 35.32 -24.17 -27.26
N ILE A 17 34.66 -25.34 -27.35
CA ILE A 17 34.38 -26.19 -26.18
C ILE A 17 35.54 -27.13 -25.81
N CYS A 18 36.66 -27.09 -26.55
CA CYS A 18 37.83 -27.95 -26.35
C CYS A 18 37.55 -29.46 -26.51
N LEU A 19 36.63 -29.84 -27.39
CA LEU A 19 36.26 -31.23 -27.66
C LEU A 19 36.81 -31.69 -29.02
N ASP A 20 37.56 -32.79 -29.01
CA ASP A 20 37.96 -33.52 -30.21
C ASP A 20 37.15 -34.82 -30.29
N LEU A 21 36.29 -34.93 -31.30
CA LEU A 21 35.44 -36.11 -31.51
C LEU A 21 36.23 -37.34 -31.98
N GLU A 22 37.44 -37.16 -32.53
CA GLU A 22 38.33 -38.27 -32.90
C GLU A 22 39.09 -38.80 -31.68
N GLN A 23 39.29 -37.97 -30.66
CA GLN A 23 40.02 -38.30 -29.44
C GLN A 23 39.25 -37.90 -28.18
N ILE A 24 38.22 -38.68 -27.84
CA ILE A 24 37.43 -38.46 -26.61
C ILE A 24 38.31 -38.63 -25.35
N PRO A 25 38.37 -37.63 -24.46
CA PRO A 25 39.15 -37.71 -23.22
C PRO A 25 38.68 -38.80 -22.27
N GLU A 26 39.61 -39.48 -21.61
CA GLU A 26 39.31 -40.56 -20.64
C GLU A 26 38.41 -40.11 -19.49
N THR A 27 38.47 -38.82 -19.11
CA THR A 27 37.61 -38.25 -18.06
C THR A 27 36.12 -38.29 -18.43
N LEU A 28 35.78 -38.29 -19.73
CA LEU A 28 34.38 -38.44 -20.19
C LEU A 28 33.97 -39.89 -20.44
N LYS A 29 34.93 -40.82 -20.47
CA LYS A 29 34.66 -42.26 -20.65
C LYS A 29 34.34 -42.97 -19.34
N TYR A 30 34.77 -42.39 -18.22
CA TYR A 30 34.44 -42.90 -16.90
C TYR A 30 32.99 -42.53 -16.57
N VAL A 31 32.11 -43.53 -16.50
CA VAL A 31 30.71 -43.38 -16.14
C VAL A 31 30.47 -44.09 -14.83
N GLU A 32 30.07 -43.34 -13.82
CA GLU A 32 29.60 -43.92 -12.56
C GLU A 32 28.09 -44.12 -12.59
N ASN A 33 27.64 -45.26 -12.06
CA ASN A 33 26.21 -45.48 -11.91
C ASN A 33 25.71 -44.65 -10.72
N ILE A 34 24.74 -43.77 -10.97
CA ILE A 34 24.17 -42.88 -9.95
C ILE A 34 22.90 -43.53 -9.38
N ASN A 35 22.79 -43.60 -8.07
CA ASN A 35 21.63 -44.04 -7.34
C ASN A 35 20.74 -42.86 -6.97
N PHE A 36 20.07 -42.28 -7.97
CA PHE A 36 19.15 -41.17 -7.74
C PHE A 36 17.70 -41.65 -7.59
N LYS A 37 17.02 -41.17 -6.55
CA LYS A 37 15.59 -41.41 -6.31
C LYS A 37 14.82 -40.09 -6.40
N PRO A 38 14.11 -39.84 -7.51
CA PRO A 38 13.32 -38.63 -7.68
C PRO A 38 12.26 -38.46 -6.59
N ASN A 39 12.15 -37.26 -6.03
CA ASN A 39 11.13 -36.88 -5.07
C ASN A 39 9.83 -36.50 -5.81
N ILE A 40 8.80 -37.34 -5.67
CA ILE A 40 7.53 -37.24 -6.42
C ILE A 40 6.70 -36.02 -5.97
N GLY A 41 6.96 -35.45 -4.79
CA GLY A 41 6.20 -34.33 -4.23
C GLY A 41 6.81 -32.94 -4.44
N ILE A 42 7.90 -32.82 -5.21
CA ILE A 42 8.59 -31.54 -5.45
C ILE A 42 8.37 -31.08 -6.88
N GLU A 43 7.72 -29.92 -7.03
CA GLU A 43 7.61 -29.23 -8.31
C GLU A 43 9.00 -28.80 -8.81
N GLU A 44 9.37 -29.15 -10.05
CA GLU A 44 10.71 -28.92 -10.58
C GLU A 44 11.07 -27.44 -10.76
N ASN A 45 10.08 -26.57 -10.95
CA ASN A 45 10.27 -25.13 -11.08
C ASN A 45 10.40 -24.41 -9.71
N LYS A 46 10.22 -25.13 -8.59
CA LYS A 46 10.36 -24.60 -7.22
C LYS A 46 11.71 -25.00 -6.62
N TYR A 47 12.75 -24.25 -6.98
CA TYR A 47 14.07 -24.39 -6.38
C TYR A 47 14.08 -23.97 -4.91
N ARG A 48 14.46 -24.90 -4.04
CA ARG A 48 14.65 -24.69 -2.59
C ARG A 48 16.11 -24.49 -2.21
N GLN A 49 17.03 -25.08 -2.99
CA GLN A 49 18.46 -25.03 -2.72
C GLN A 49 19.26 -24.42 -3.89
N TYR A 50 20.24 -23.58 -3.53
CA TYR A 50 21.26 -23.08 -4.45
C TYR A 50 22.64 -23.41 -3.90
N ARG A 51 23.51 -23.93 -4.77
CA ARG A 51 24.84 -24.41 -4.37
C ARG A 51 25.93 -23.94 -5.32
N PHE A 52 27.15 -23.84 -4.80
CA PHE A 52 28.35 -23.74 -5.61
C PHE A 52 28.86 -25.15 -5.96
N VAL A 53 28.72 -25.55 -7.22
CA VAL A 53 29.08 -26.89 -7.73
C VAL A 53 30.29 -26.80 -8.65
N SER A 54 31.22 -27.75 -8.60
CA SER A 54 32.31 -27.82 -9.57
C SER A 54 31.82 -28.44 -10.88
N PRO A 55 31.96 -27.79 -12.05
CA PRO A 55 31.60 -28.41 -13.32
C PRO A 55 32.35 -29.74 -13.58
N LYS A 56 33.56 -29.88 -13.04
CA LYS A 56 34.40 -31.08 -13.16
C LYS A 56 33.92 -32.28 -12.33
N GLU A 57 33.02 -32.05 -11.39
CA GLU A 57 32.44 -33.10 -10.53
C GLU A 57 31.03 -33.51 -10.99
N LEU A 58 30.52 -32.90 -12.07
CA LEU A 58 29.20 -33.23 -12.63
C LEU A 58 29.28 -34.42 -13.56
N GLU A 59 28.51 -35.47 -13.29
CA GLU A 59 28.20 -36.47 -14.33
C GLU A 59 27.16 -35.88 -15.30
N ILE A 60 27.31 -36.12 -16.61
CA ILE A 60 26.36 -35.61 -17.62
C ILE A 60 25.58 -36.78 -18.22
N LEU A 61 24.27 -36.72 -18.06
CA LEU A 61 23.32 -37.66 -18.65
C LEU A 61 22.44 -36.93 -19.67
N LEU A 62 22.17 -37.55 -20.82
CA LEU A 62 21.29 -37.01 -21.85
C LEU A 62 20.03 -37.87 -21.93
N SER A 63 18.87 -37.22 -21.93
CA SER A 63 17.56 -37.85 -21.95
C SER A 63 16.76 -37.41 -23.18
N PRO A 64 16.11 -38.33 -23.93
CA PRO A 64 15.29 -38.02 -25.09
C PRO A 64 13.90 -37.48 -24.70
N CYS A 65 13.84 -36.72 -23.61
CA CYS A 65 12.62 -36.15 -23.04
C CYS A 65 12.58 -34.64 -23.25
N ASN A 66 11.40 -34.07 -23.09
CA ASN A 66 11.23 -32.63 -22.89
C ASN A 66 11.55 -32.23 -21.44
N ARG A 67 12.06 -31.00 -21.22
CA ARG A 67 12.33 -30.48 -19.87
C ARG A 67 11.11 -30.50 -18.94
N LEU A 68 9.90 -30.32 -19.48
CA LEU A 68 8.64 -30.30 -18.73
C LEU A 68 8.17 -31.69 -18.29
N GLU A 69 8.77 -32.77 -18.80
CA GLU A 69 8.50 -34.12 -18.29
C GLU A 69 9.02 -34.28 -16.87
N ASP A 70 8.39 -35.18 -16.11
CA ASP A 70 8.77 -35.42 -14.72
C ASP A 70 10.18 -36.01 -14.58
N THR A 71 10.86 -35.66 -13.49
CA THR A 71 12.25 -36.05 -13.20
C THR A 71 12.43 -37.57 -13.27
N LYS A 72 11.44 -38.37 -12.86
CA LYS A 72 11.54 -39.83 -12.88
C LYS A 72 11.58 -40.36 -14.30
N THR A 73 10.72 -39.84 -15.18
CA THR A 73 10.74 -40.17 -16.60
C THR A 73 12.07 -39.75 -17.24
N LYS A 74 12.49 -38.49 -17.03
CA LYS A 74 13.77 -37.97 -17.55
C LYS A 74 14.95 -38.83 -17.14
N TYR A 75 15.06 -39.17 -15.85
CA TYR A 75 16.15 -39.98 -15.33
C TYR A 75 16.14 -41.43 -15.85
N SER A 76 14.95 -42.03 -15.97
CA SER A 76 14.81 -43.43 -16.41
C SER A 76 15.22 -43.67 -17.87
N LYS A 77 15.08 -42.65 -18.72
CA LYS A 77 15.49 -42.69 -20.14
C LYS A 77 16.88 -42.11 -20.37
N ALA A 78 17.52 -41.55 -19.33
CA ALA A 78 18.79 -40.87 -19.49
C ALA A 78 19.92 -41.87 -19.77
N LYS A 79 20.82 -41.51 -20.69
CA LYS A 79 22.04 -42.26 -21.03
C LYS A 79 23.26 -41.37 -20.79
N PRO A 80 24.41 -41.95 -20.41
CA PRO A 80 25.62 -41.17 -20.16
C PRO A 80 26.13 -40.49 -21.44
N LEU A 81 26.80 -39.34 -21.30
CA LEU A 81 27.33 -38.56 -22.41
C LEU A 81 28.22 -39.39 -23.36
N VAL A 82 29.00 -40.34 -22.83
CA VAL A 82 29.87 -41.19 -23.66
C VAL A 82 29.12 -41.96 -24.74
N SER A 83 27.88 -42.39 -24.49
CA SER A 83 27.05 -43.10 -25.48
C SER A 83 26.65 -42.23 -26.67
N TYR A 84 26.74 -40.89 -26.53
CA TYR A 84 26.49 -39.92 -27.59
C TYR A 84 27.79 -39.50 -28.30
N LEU A 85 28.95 -39.66 -27.66
CA LEU A 85 30.24 -39.24 -28.21
C LEU A 85 30.98 -40.37 -28.93
N GLU A 86 30.92 -41.61 -28.42
CA GLU A 86 31.62 -42.77 -28.97
C GLU A 86 30.63 -43.92 -29.27
N PRO A 87 29.86 -43.84 -30.37
CA PRO A 87 28.80 -44.80 -30.66
C PRO A 87 29.37 -46.18 -31.06
N LYS A 88 28.91 -47.24 -30.39
CA LYS A 88 29.33 -48.64 -30.62
C LYS A 88 28.22 -49.48 -31.26
N THR A 89 26.97 -49.06 -31.10
CA THR A 89 25.76 -49.73 -31.62
C THR A 89 25.00 -48.85 -32.63
N GLU A 90 24.08 -49.44 -33.41
CA GLU A 90 23.22 -48.66 -34.32
C GLU A 90 22.34 -47.64 -33.58
N GLU A 91 21.86 -47.99 -32.38
CA GLU A 91 21.08 -47.07 -31.55
C GLU A 91 21.93 -45.85 -31.12
N GLU A 92 23.18 -46.08 -30.71
CA GLU A 92 24.09 -44.99 -30.32
C GLU A 92 24.50 -44.12 -31.51
N LYS A 93 24.48 -44.64 -32.76
CA LYS A 93 24.69 -43.79 -33.94
C LYS A 93 23.60 -42.74 -34.09
N GLU A 94 22.36 -43.05 -33.75
CA GLU A 94 21.27 -42.06 -33.71
C GLU A 94 21.47 -41.06 -32.56
N LEU A 95 21.91 -41.52 -31.39
CA LEU A 95 22.28 -40.63 -30.28
C LEU A 95 23.41 -39.66 -30.68
N HIS A 96 24.41 -40.15 -31.41
CA HIS A 96 25.50 -39.32 -31.89
C HIS A 96 25.01 -38.23 -32.86
N LYS A 97 24.09 -38.55 -33.77
CA LYS A 97 23.45 -37.55 -34.64
C LYS A 97 22.74 -36.47 -33.82
N GLU A 98 22.07 -36.88 -32.75
CA GLU A 98 21.38 -35.95 -31.85
C GLU A 98 22.36 -35.01 -31.14
N PHE A 99 23.51 -35.51 -30.68
CA PHE A 99 24.57 -34.65 -30.13
C PHE A 99 25.08 -33.63 -31.16
N LEU A 100 25.31 -34.06 -32.41
CA LEU A 100 25.73 -33.16 -33.49
C LEU A 100 24.66 -32.09 -33.78
N ARG A 101 23.38 -32.45 -33.75
CA ARG A 101 22.26 -31.50 -33.88
C ARG A 101 22.30 -30.43 -32.79
N MET A 102 22.41 -30.85 -31.51
CA MET A 102 22.49 -29.90 -30.39
C MET A 102 23.70 -28.96 -30.50
N LEU A 103 24.84 -29.48 -30.95
CA LEU A 103 26.04 -28.68 -31.19
C LEU A 103 25.82 -27.71 -32.37
N GLU A 104 25.10 -28.12 -33.41
CA GLU A 104 24.79 -27.25 -34.56
C GLU A 104 23.86 -26.10 -34.15
N GLU A 105 22.95 -26.33 -33.20
CA GLU A 105 21.98 -25.34 -32.73
C GLU A 105 22.54 -24.36 -31.69
N VAL A 106 23.48 -24.76 -30.83
CA VAL A 106 23.97 -23.88 -29.74
C VAL A 106 24.73 -22.66 -30.25
N ASP A 107 24.45 -21.47 -29.70
CA ASP A 107 25.23 -20.27 -30.01
C ASP A 107 26.42 -20.12 -29.04
N ILE A 108 27.61 -19.86 -29.59
CA ILE A 108 28.82 -19.59 -28.80
C ILE A 108 28.63 -18.34 -27.94
N ASP A 109 27.93 -17.31 -28.44
CA ASP A 109 27.74 -16.07 -27.70
C ASP A 109 26.84 -16.26 -26.48
N GLU A 110 25.87 -17.17 -26.54
CA GLU A 110 25.09 -17.58 -25.36
C GLU A 110 25.95 -18.27 -24.29
N ILE A 111 26.91 -19.12 -24.71
CA ILE A 111 27.86 -19.75 -23.78
C ILE A 111 28.76 -18.69 -23.13
N LYS A 112 29.19 -17.67 -23.88
CA LYS A 112 29.98 -16.54 -23.32
C LYS A 112 29.18 -15.73 -22.29
N GLN A 113 27.90 -15.45 -22.59
CA GLN A 113 27.02 -14.75 -21.64
C GLN A 113 26.86 -15.54 -20.33
N ILE A 114 26.73 -16.87 -20.40
CA ILE A 114 26.71 -17.73 -19.21
C ILE A 114 28.04 -17.63 -18.45
N GLU A 115 29.17 -17.65 -19.15
CA GLU A 115 30.50 -17.53 -18.54
C GLU A 115 30.64 -16.21 -17.77
N GLU A 116 30.25 -15.09 -18.37
CA GLU A 116 30.22 -13.77 -17.72
C GLU A 116 29.27 -13.73 -16.52
N GLN A 117 28.05 -14.26 -16.68
CA GLN A 117 27.07 -14.36 -15.59
C GLN A 117 27.65 -15.15 -14.41
N GLN A 118 28.24 -16.32 -14.64
CA GLN A 118 28.83 -17.15 -13.58
C GLN A 118 30.07 -16.52 -12.94
N GLN A 119 30.84 -15.72 -13.67
CA GLN A 119 31.92 -14.92 -13.08
C GLN A 119 31.39 -13.87 -12.10
N LEU A 120 30.27 -13.20 -12.42
CA LEU A 120 29.61 -12.24 -11.53
C LEU A 120 29.02 -12.94 -10.30
N LEU A 121 28.28 -14.04 -10.49
CA LEU A 121 27.69 -14.85 -9.42
C LEU A 121 28.76 -15.40 -8.46
N ASN A 122 29.95 -15.72 -8.97
CA ASN A 122 31.09 -16.14 -8.16
C ASN A 122 31.64 -15.03 -7.26
N LYS A 123 31.49 -13.76 -7.65
CA LYS A 123 31.90 -12.63 -6.82
C LYS A 123 30.84 -12.35 -5.75
N LYS A 124 29.56 -12.42 -6.11
CA LYS A 124 28.45 -12.07 -5.23
C LYS A 124 27.17 -12.83 -5.58
N ILE A 125 26.54 -13.43 -4.58
CA ILE A 125 25.22 -14.06 -4.71
C ILE A 125 24.17 -12.96 -4.95
N PRO A 126 23.27 -13.10 -5.94
CA PRO A 126 22.21 -12.14 -6.22
C PRO A 126 21.33 -11.86 -5.00
N PHE A 127 20.73 -10.68 -4.93
CA PHE A 127 19.80 -10.36 -3.84
C PHE A 127 18.66 -11.38 -3.77
N LYS A 128 17.96 -11.59 -4.89
CA LYS A 128 16.85 -12.55 -4.99
C LYS A 128 17.29 -14.02 -4.96
N VAL A 129 18.59 -14.31 -4.83
CA VAL A 129 19.24 -15.63 -4.98
C VAL A 129 19.09 -16.21 -6.40
N ARG A 130 17.88 -16.21 -6.94
CA ARG A 130 17.55 -16.50 -8.33
C ARG A 130 18.15 -15.47 -9.29
N TYR A 131 18.39 -15.90 -10.52
CA TYR A 131 18.93 -15.09 -11.61
C TYR A 131 18.29 -15.50 -12.94
N PRO A 132 18.33 -14.64 -13.98
CA PRO A 132 17.73 -14.93 -15.28
C PRO A 132 18.26 -16.24 -15.87
N LYS A 133 17.38 -17.03 -16.50
CA LYS A 133 17.69 -18.34 -17.10
C LYS A 133 18.23 -19.40 -16.13
N ASN A 134 18.08 -19.23 -14.80
CA ASN A 134 18.49 -20.25 -13.83
C ASN A 134 17.82 -21.63 -14.04
N TYR A 135 16.64 -21.68 -14.65
CA TYR A 135 15.91 -22.91 -14.95
C TYR A 135 16.59 -23.81 -16.00
N LEU A 136 17.53 -23.27 -16.79
CA LEU A 136 18.34 -24.03 -17.74
C LEU A 136 19.33 -24.97 -17.04
N TRP A 137 19.62 -24.74 -15.76
CA TRP A 137 20.51 -25.59 -14.97
C TRP A 137 19.71 -26.79 -14.46
N GLN A 138 19.62 -27.83 -15.28
CA GLN A 138 19.02 -29.12 -14.92
C GLN A 138 20.02 -29.99 -14.12
N ILE A 139 20.56 -29.41 -13.03
CA ILE A 139 21.51 -30.07 -12.12
C ILE A 139 20.76 -30.66 -10.93
N TYR A 140 21.10 -31.90 -10.60
CA TYR A 140 20.52 -32.71 -9.54
C TYR A 140 21.62 -33.18 -8.59
N TYR A 141 21.23 -33.66 -7.42
CA TYR A 141 22.12 -34.18 -6.39
C TYR A 141 21.60 -35.53 -5.87
N SER A 142 22.44 -36.56 -5.94
CA SER A 142 22.18 -37.87 -5.33
C SER A 142 22.64 -37.85 -3.88
N GLU A 143 21.69 -37.86 -2.95
CA GLU A 143 22.01 -37.97 -1.51
C GLU A 143 22.63 -39.34 -1.16
N ILE A 144 22.37 -40.37 -1.96
CA ILE A 144 22.86 -41.74 -1.73
C ILE A 144 24.35 -41.84 -2.04
N ASP A 145 24.79 -41.22 -3.14
CA ASP A 145 26.17 -41.31 -3.62
C ASP A 145 27.01 -40.06 -3.32
N ASP A 146 26.40 -39.01 -2.75
CA ASP A 146 27.01 -37.69 -2.53
C ASP A 146 27.61 -37.09 -3.82
N LYS A 147 26.83 -37.12 -4.90
CA LYS A 147 27.27 -36.73 -6.24
C LYS A 147 26.28 -35.83 -6.96
N TYR A 148 26.82 -34.87 -7.71
CA TYR A 148 26.03 -34.01 -8.58
C TYR A 148 26.03 -34.55 -10.00
N PHE A 149 24.92 -34.35 -10.70
CA PHE A 149 24.81 -34.71 -12.11
C PHE A 149 23.86 -33.77 -12.84
N MET A 150 24.03 -33.64 -14.14
CA MET A 150 23.18 -32.85 -15.02
C MET A 150 22.37 -33.80 -15.92
N ILE A 151 21.06 -33.57 -16.01
CA ILE A 151 20.22 -34.22 -17.03
C ILE A 151 19.97 -33.21 -18.14
N VAL A 152 20.49 -33.49 -19.33
CA VAL A 152 20.29 -32.68 -20.53
C VAL A 152 19.15 -33.29 -21.34
N THR A 153 18.06 -32.55 -21.48
CA THR A 153 16.90 -32.95 -22.28
C THR A 153 17.14 -32.60 -23.74
N THR A 154 17.16 -33.61 -24.63
CA THR A 154 17.53 -33.39 -26.03
C THR A 154 16.43 -32.71 -26.83
N GLU A 155 15.16 -32.75 -26.40
CA GLU A 155 14.05 -32.05 -27.09
C GLU A 155 13.97 -30.53 -26.79
N ASP A 156 14.89 -29.99 -25.99
CA ASP A 156 14.95 -28.55 -25.71
C ASP A 156 15.45 -27.74 -26.91
N GLN A 157 15.45 -26.41 -26.79
CA GLN A 157 15.96 -25.48 -27.82
C GLN A 157 17.20 -24.69 -27.37
N ASP A 158 17.57 -24.79 -26.09
CA ASP A 158 18.69 -24.06 -25.50
C ASP A 158 19.60 -25.05 -24.77
N TYR A 159 20.79 -25.27 -25.33
CA TYR A 159 21.81 -26.19 -24.82
C TYR A 159 23.04 -25.44 -24.26
N SER A 160 22.95 -24.12 -24.11
CA SER A 160 24.08 -23.27 -23.74
C SER A 160 24.69 -23.64 -22.38
N THR A 161 23.87 -23.99 -21.38
CA THR A 161 24.34 -24.45 -20.06
C THR A 161 25.06 -25.80 -20.14
N PHE A 162 24.57 -26.74 -20.96
CA PHE A 162 25.21 -28.04 -21.16
C PHE A 162 26.60 -27.87 -21.78
N PHE A 163 26.68 -27.16 -22.91
CA PHE A 163 27.97 -26.95 -23.58
C PHE A 163 28.92 -26.09 -22.77
N TYR A 164 28.42 -25.17 -21.94
CA TYR A 164 29.24 -24.46 -20.96
C TYR A 164 29.86 -25.42 -19.92
N VAL A 165 29.06 -26.31 -19.33
CA VAL A 165 29.57 -27.32 -18.37
C VAL A 165 30.60 -28.23 -19.04
N LEU A 166 30.29 -28.76 -20.23
CA LEU A 166 31.18 -29.62 -20.99
C LEU A 166 32.51 -28.93 -21.30
N LYS A 167 32.47 -27.68 -21.78
CA LYS A 167 33.67 -26.84 -21.98
C LYS A 167 34.50 -26.75 -20.69
N LYS A 168 33.87 -26.46 -19.55
CA LYS A 168 34.56 -26.35 -18.26
C LYS A 168 35.14 -27.68 -17.76
N GLN A 169 34.55 -28.82 -18.12
CA GLN A 169 35.13 -30.14 -17.84
C GLN A 169 36.41 -30.38 -18.63
N LEU A 170 36.41 -30.00 -19.91
CA LEU A 170 37.49 -30.23 -20.87
C LEU A 170 38.64 -29.22 -20.75
N GLU A 171 38.38 -28.01 -20.27
CA GLU A 171 39.40 -26.99 -20.05
C GLU A 171 40.52 -27.49 -19.11
N LYS A 172 41.78 -27.32 -19.53
CA LYS A 172 42.97 -27.67 -18.71
C LYS A 172 43.10 -26.83 -17.44
N LYS A 173 42.46 -25.65 -17.38
CA LYS A 173 42.46 -24.77 -16.21
C LYS A 173 41.56 -25.34 -15.10
N LYS A 174 41.71 -24.87 -13.86
CA LYS A 174 40.71 -25.14 -12.81
C LYS A 174 39.40 -24.47 -13.22
N ALA A 175 38.32 -25.25 -13.32
CA ALA A 175 37.01 -24.78 -13.77
C ALA A 175 36.33 -23.78 -12.82
N GLY A 176 36.80 -23.66 -11.58
CA GLY A 176 36.10 -22.94 -10.52
C GLY A 176 34.81 -23.67 -10.11
N LYS A 177 33.99 -23.02 -9.29
CA LYS A 177 32.63 -23.48 -8.99
C LYS A 177 31.62 -22.60 -9.72
N ILE A 178 30.46 -23.14 -10.04
CA ILE A 178 29.32 -22.45 -10.63
C ILE A 178 28.21 -22.36 -9.60
N PHE A 179 27.51 -21.23 -9.53
CA PHE A 179 26.37 -21.03 -8.64
C PHE A 179 25.09 -21.41 -9.37
N VAL A 180 24.41 -22.44 -8.90
CA VAL A 180 23.28 -23.06 -9.61
C VAL A 180 22.16 -23.50 -8.65
N PRO A 181 20.89 -23.50 -9.11
CA PRO A 181 19.84 -24.21 -8.40
C PRO A 181 20.04 -25.73 -8.48
N ILE A 182 19.61 -26.44 -7.46
CA ILE A 182 19.55 -27.90 -7.45
C ILE A 182 18.09 -28.35 -7.63
N ASN A 183 17.84 -29.18 -8.62
CA ASN A 183 16.51 -29.66 -9.00
C ASN A 183 16.08 -30.83 -8.11
N ASN A 184 14.78 -30.93 -7.88
CA ASN A 184 14.12 -32.07 -7.22
C ASN A 184 14.67 -32.42 -5.82
N ILE A 185 15.24 -31.44 -5.11
CA ILE A 185 15.74 -31.57 -3.73
C ILE A 185 14.88 -30.77 -2.74
N ASP A 186 14.58 -31.35 -1.57
CA ASP A 186 13.88 -30.65 -0.47
C ASP A 186 14.88 -29.85 0.38
N TYR A 187 14.41 -29.07 1.35
CA TYR A 187 15.29 -28.46 2.36
C TYR A 187 16.02 -29.53 3.18
N SER A 188 17.28 -29.26 3.51
CA SER A 188 18.19 -30.14 4.25
C SER A 188 17.71 -30.47 5.68
N LYS A 189 16.90 -29.58 6.27
CA LYS A 189 16.48 -29.59 7.69
C LYS A 189 17.62 -29.28 8.68
N GLU A 190 18.77 -28.81 8.20
CA GLU A 190 19.90 -28.44 9.07
C GLU A 190 19.64 -27.16 9.87
N ILE A 191 19.01 -26.16 9.23
CA ILE A 191 18.69 -24.86 9.84
C ILE A 191 17.27 -24.86 10.43
N LEU A 192 16.26 -25.02 9.57
CA LEU A 192 14.84 -25.14 9.93
C LEU A 192 14.25 -26.35 9.22
N ASN A 193 13.27 -26.99 9.84
CA ASN A 193 12.54 -28.08 9.20
C ASN A 193 11.46 -27.54 8.24
N LYS A 194 10.91 -28.41 7.40
CA LYS A 194 9.91 -28.05 6.38
C LYS A 194 8.68 -27.34 6.97
N THR A 195 8.13 -27.85 8.06
CA THR A 195 6.95 -27.27 8.71
C THR A 195 7.25 -25.90 9.32
N GLU A 196 8.45 -25.70 9.87
CA GLU A 196 8.92 -24.39 10.34
C GLU A 196 9.04 -23.39 9.18
N ILE A 197 9.57 -23.82 8.03
CA ILE A 197 9.69 -22.97 6.84
C ILE A 197 8.30 -22.57 6.31
N GLU A 198 7.39 -23.54 6.12
CA GLU A 198 6.01 -23.28 5.67
C GLU A 198 5.26 -22.36 6.66
N SER A 199 5.44 -22.57 7.97
CA SER A 199 4.86 -21.69 8.99
C SER A 199 5.44 -20.28 8.91
N LEU A 200 6.75 -20.16 8.68
CA LEU A 200 7.42 -18.86 8.57
C LEU A 200 6.95 -18.08 7.34
N GLU A 201 6.72 -18.74 6.21
CA GLU A 201 6.13 -18.13 5.02
C GLU A 201 4.75 -17.51 5.33
N ASN A 202 3.88 -18.26 6.02
CA ASN A 202 2.55 -17.80 6.43
C ASN A 202 2.62 -16.61 7.42
N TYR A 203 3.50 -16.71 8.41
CA TYR A 203 3.63 -15.66 9.41
C TYR A 203 4.15 -14.36 8.79
N LEU A 204 5.18 -14.44 7.94
CA LEU A 204 5.72 -13.27 7.25
C LEU A 204 4.67 -12.62 6.34
N TRP A 205 3.92 -13.41 5.56
CA TRP A 205 2.85 -12.91 4.70
C TRP A 205 1.82 -12.05 5.47
N THR A 206 1.51 -12.42 6.71
CA THR A 206 0.56 -11.67 7.57
C THR A 206 1.04 -10.26 7.89
N PHE A 207 2.35 -10.03 7.94
CA PHE A 207 2.94 -8.72 8.21
C PHE A 207 3.26 -7.94 6.95
N THR A 208 3.65 -8.63 5.89
CA THR A 208 4.17 -8.01 4.66
C THR A 208 3.12 -7.82 3.58
N ASN A 209 1.99 -8.55 3.66
CA ASN A 209 1.01 -8.73 2.60
C ASN A 209 1.62 -9.28 1.29
N ASP A 210 2.76 -9.97 1.36
CA ASP A 210 3.49 -10.53 0.21
C ASP A 210 4.20 -11.82 0.59
N TRP A 211 4.17 -12.82 -0.31
CA TRP A 211 4.74 -14.13 -0.02
C TRP A 211 6.27 -14.11 -0.14
N PRO A 212 7.00 -14.44 0.94
CA PRO A 212 8.45 -14.55 0.84
C PRO A 212 8.85 -15.77 0.02
N SER A 213 10.02 -15.69 -0.60
CA SER A 213 10.74 -16.86 -1.10
C SER A 213 11.87 -17.23 -0.15
N ILE A 214 11.91 -18.49 0.28
CA ILE A 214 12.93 -18.99 1.19
C ILE A 214 13.86 -19.95 0.44
N TYR A 215 15.17 -19.79 0.61
CA TYR A 215 16.18 -20.63 -0.04
C TYR A 215 17.25 -21.07 0.97
N GLU A 216 17.69 -22.33 0.86
CA GLU A 216 18.96 -22.75 1.43
C GLU A 216 20.08 -22.48 0.43
N VAL A 217 21.07 -21.72 0.85
CA VAL A 217 22.19 -21.31 0.01
C VAL A 217 23.49 -21.80 0.63
N TYR A 218 24.16 -22.69 -0.09
CA TYR A 218 25.46 -23.23 0.27
C TYR A 218 26.56 -22.35 -0.32
N ASP A 219 27.45 -21.86 0.54
CA ASP A 219 28.61 -21.11 0.08
C ASP A 219 29.70 -22.00 -0.53
N LYS A 220 30.81 -21.40 -0.98
CA LYS A 220 31.91 -22.15 -1.63
C LYS A 220 32.59 -23.16 -0.71
N THR A 221 32.46 -22.99 0.62
CA THR A 221 33.00 -23.89 1.64
C THR A 221 32.02 -25.01 2.02
N GLY A 222 30.79 -24.96 1.51
CA GLY A 222 29.72 -25.90 1.85
C GLY A 222 28.92 -25.49 3.08
N LYS A 223 29.16 -24.30 3.66
CA LYS A 223 28.37 -23.80 4.78
C LYS A 223 27.01 -23.32 4.29
N ILE A 224 25.96 -23.81 4.93
CA ILE A 224 24.56 -23.48 4.65
C ILE A 224 24.14 -22.15 5.30
N SER A 225 23.29 -21.40 4.59
CA SER A 225 22.53 -20.27 5.12
C SER A 225 21.10 -20.28 4.60
N LEU A 226 20.13 -19.93 5.44
CA LEU A 226 18.74 -19.74 5.03
C LEU A 226 18.55 -18.28 4.63
N GLN A 227 18.16 -18.04 3.39
CA GLN A 227 17.96 -16.71 2.81
C GLN A 227 16.49 -16.52 2.47
N ILE A 228 15.85 -15.56 3.14
CA ILE A 228 14.45 -15.20 2.96
C ILE A 228 14.44 -13.89 2.17
N VAL A 229 13.76 -13.85 1.02
CA VAL A 229 13.62 -12.66 0.19
C VAL A 229 12.15 -12.37 -0.04
N GLY A 230 11.74 -11.12 -0.01
CA GLY A 230 10.34 -10.75 -0.23
C GLY A 230 10.17 -9.25 -0.39
N GLN A 231 8.92 -8.82 -0.55
CA GLN A 231 8.54 -7.41 -0.56
C GLN A 231 7.66 -7.07 0.63
N THR A 232 7.63 -5.80 1.03
CA THR A 232 6.74 -5.34 2.09
C THR A 232 6.33 -3.88 1.87
N GLN A 233 5.17 -3.50 2.38
CA GLN A 233 4.70 -2.11 2.36
C GLN A 233 5.29 -1.34 3.55
N VAL A 234 6.06 -0.28 3.28
CA VAL A 234 6.71 0.54 4.34
C VAL A 234 6.02 1.88 4.60
N LEU A 235 5.19 2.35 3.65
CA LEU A 235 4.35 3.54 3.78
C LEU A 235 3.26 3.54 2.69
N GLY A 236 1.97 3.53 3.04
CA GLY A 236 0.90 3.39 2.02
C GLY A 236 1.09 2.09 1.22
N ASN A 237 0.94 2.12 -0.11
CA ASN A 237 1.24 0.95 -0.94
C ASN A 237 2.70 0.90 -1.45
N ILE A 238 3.61 1.69 -0.89
CA ILE A 238 5.03 1.71 -1.29
C ILE A 238 5.71 0.41 -0.89
N LYS A 239 6.09 -0.36 -1.90
CA LYS A 239 6.79 -1.63 -1.74
C LYS A 239 8.29 -1.44 -1.58
N SER A 240 8.86 -2.19 -0.65
CA SER A 240 10.29 -2.29 -0.38
C SER A 240 10.71 -3.75 -0.46
N GLU A 241 11.79 -4.03 -1.17
CA GLU A 241 12.43 -5.35 -1.18
C GLU A 241 13.21 -5.55 0.13
N TYR A 242 13.17 -6.77 0.67
CA TYR A 242 13.93 -7.15 1.87
C TYR A 242 14.58 -8.52 1.72
N LYS A 243 15.67 -8.72 2.47
CA LYS A 243 16.38 -9.99 2.55
C LYS A 243 16.88 -10.27 3.95
N VAL A 244 16.52 -11.42 4.51
CA VAL A 244 17.04 -11.90 5.80
C VAL A 244 18.00 -13.05 5.52
N LYS A 245 19.20 -13.01 6.12
CA LYS A 245 20.20 -14.07 5.99
C LYS A 245 20.50 -14.71 7.36
N LEU A 246 20.01 -15.94 7.54
CA LEU A 246 20.20 -16.71 8.77
C LEU A 246 21.32 -17.74 8.55
N THR A 247 22.43 -17.61 9.27
CA THR A 247 23.63 -18.43 9.05
C THR A 247 23.85 -19.53 10.09
N SER A 248 22.99 -19.59 11.11
CA SER A 248 23.04 -20.60 12.16
C SER A 248 21.65 -21.05 12.56
N LYS A 249 21.55 -22.27 13.09
CA LYS A 249 20.31 -22.82 13.65
C LYS A 249 19.78 -21.98 14.83
N ILE A 250 20.67 -21.38 15.61
CA ILE A 250 20.31 -20.54 16.75
C ILE A 250 19.63 -19.26 16.24
N ASP A 251 20.25 -18.56 15.31
CA ASP A 251 19.70 -17.30 14.76
C ASP A 251 18.37 -17.55 14.05
N ALA A 252 18.29 -18.64 13.27
CA ALA A 252 17.05 -19.02 12.61
C ALA A 252 15.94 -19.37 13.59
N SER A 253 16.27 -20.07 14.69
CA SER A 253 15.29 -20.40 15.74
C SER A 253 14.81 -19.14 16.47
N LYS A 254 15.71 -18.19 16.77
CA LYS A 254 15.34 -16.89 17.37
C LYS A 254 14.41 -16.11 16.44
N PHE A 255 14.76 -15.99 15.16
CA PHE A 255 13.94 -15.30 14.17
C PHE A 255 12.56 -15.97 14.02
N PHE A 256 12.52 -17.29 13.83
CA PHE A 256 11.27 -18.05 13.72
C PHE A 256 10.37 -17.85 14.94
N LYS A 257 10.91 -17.95 16.16
CA LYS A 257 10.13 -17.78 17.39
C LYS A 257 9.63 -16.36 17.58
N LEU A 258 10.43 -15.34 17.22
CA LEU A 258 9.99 -13.94 17.24
C LEU A 258 8.78 -13.76 16.31
N VAL A 259 8.94 -14.10 15.02
CA VAL A 259 7.88 -13.93 14.02
C VAL A 259 6.62 -14.71 14.42
N LYS A 260 6.79 -15.94 14.92
CA LYS A 260 5.67 -16.75 15.44
C LYS A 260 4.95 -16.10 16.62
N ALA A 261 5.69 -15.58 17.60
CA ALA A 261 5.09 -14.95 18.78
C ALA A 261 4.30 -13.69 18.40
N LEU A 262 4.87 -12.84 17.54
CA LEU A 262 4.18 -11.66 17.03
C LEU A 262 2.92 -12.03 16.23
N TYR A 263 3.00 -13.09 15.42
CA TYR A 263 1.87 -13.55 14.61
C TYR A 263 0.72 -13.95 15.52
N ILE A 264 0.99 -14.81 16.51
CA ILE A 264 -0.02 -15.28 17.48
C ILE A 264 -0.66 -14.10 18.21
N VAL A 265 0.13 -13.16 18.73
CA VAL A 265 -0.38 -12.01 19.50
C VAL A 265 -1.30 -11.13 18.65
N GLN A 266 -0.90 -10.82 17.42
CA GLN A 266 -1.72 -9.99 16.53
C GLN A 266 -2.98 -10.71 16.06
N THR A 267 -2.93 -12.02 15.80
CA THR A 267 -4.12 -12.76 15.33
C THR A 267 -5.12 -13.06 16.44
N GLU A 268 -4.64 -13.35 17.65
CA GLU A 268 -5.50 -13.74 18.77
C GLU A 268 -6.02 -12.55 19.57
N VAL A 269 -5.32 -11.40 19.52
CA VAL A 269 -5.70 -10.16 20.23
C VAL A 269 -5.50 -8.92 19.33
N PRO A 270 -6.18 -8.86 18.17
CA PRO A 270 -6.01 -7.80 17.18
C PRO A 270 -6.46 -6.41 17.66
N GLU A 271 -7.28 -6.34 18.72
CA GLU A 271 -7.78 -5.08 19.28
C GLU A 271 -6.66 -4.20 19.83
N TYR A 272 -5.62 -4.83 20.40
CA TYR A 272 -4.51 -4.11 21.04
C TYR A 272 -3.22 -4.17 20.22
N TYR A 273 -3.00 -5.26 19.46
CA TYR A 273 -1.72 -5.49 18.83
C TYR A 273 -1.82 -5.48 17.31
N LYS A 274 -1.19 -4.46 16.71
CA LYS A 274 -0.92 -4.39 15.27
C LYS A 274 0.56 -4.07 15.09
N PHE A 275 1.30 -5.04 14.56
CA PHE A 275 2.73 -4.89 14.30
C PHE A 275 2.94 -4.27 12.91
N GLU A 276 3.80 -3.26 12.88
CA GLU A 276 4.29 -2.65 11.65
C GLU A 276 5.62 -3.29 11.24
N VAL A 277 5.92 -3.24 9.95
CA VAL A 277 7.19 -3.70 9.38
C VAL A 277 7.96 -2.52 8.83
N GLN A 278 9.28 -2.57 8.98
CA GLN A 278 10.20 -1.60 8.38
C GLN A 278 11.46 -2.31 7.92
N ILE A 279 12.27 -1.62 7.11
CA ILE A 279 13.55 -2.13 6.65
C ILE A 279 14.71 -1.46 7.39
N ASP A 280 15.70 -2.27 7.76
CA ASP A 280 16.93 -1.79 8.40
C ASP A 280 17.92 -1.18 7.38
N LYS A 281 19.13 -0.83 7.82
CA LYS A 281 20.14 -0.23 6.91
C LYS A 281 20.76 -1.26 5.96
N GLN A 282 20.63 -2.54 6.26
CA GLN A 282 21.18 -3.67 5.54
C GLN A 282 20.17 -4.26 4.54
N GLY A 283 18.90 -3.88 4.63
CA GLY A 283 17.82 -4.44 3.83
C GLY A 283 17.07 -5.59 4.51
N GLU A 284 17.28 -5.81 5.81
CA GLU A 284 16.59 -6.83 6.58
C GLU A 284 15.26 -6.29 7.12
N ILE A 285 14.30 -7.18 7.31
CA ILE A 285 12.99 -6.84 7.86
C ILE A 285 13.06 -6.71 9.39
N GLU A 286 12.49 -5.62 9.92
CA GLU A 286 12.32 -5.37 11.34
C GLU A 286 10.83 -5.23 11.68
N PHE A 287 10.44 -5.77 12.83
CA PHE A 287 9.08 -5.65 13.35
C PHE A 287 9.00 -4.57 14.40
N LYS A 288 7.90 -3.82 14.40
CA LYS A 288 7.75 -2.62 15.20
C LYS A 288 6.36 -2.55 15.84
N TYR A 289 6.30 -2.12 17.09
CA TYR A 289 5.06 -1.85 17.82
C TYR A 289 5.20 -0.54 18.60
N GLN A 290 4.24 0.39 18.47
CA GLN A 290 4.24 1.68 19.20
C GLN A 290 5.60 2.41 19.19
N ASN A 291 6.28 2.47 18.04
CA ASN A 291 7.62 3.05 17.89
C ASN A 291 8.82 2.26 18.45
N GLN A 292 8.62 1.08 19.02
CA GLN A 292 9.67 0.19 19.48
C GLN A 292 9.95 -0.93 18.46
N ILE A 293 11.22 -1.15 18.13
CA ILE A 293 11.67 -2.30 17.34
C ILE A 293 11.70 -3.53 18.25
N LEU A 294 11.13 -4.65 17.80
CA LEU A 294 11.03 -5.86 18.57
C LEU A 294 12.12 -6.85 18.18
N LYS A 295 12.86 -7.33 19.18
CA LYS A 295 13.88 -8.37 19.03
C LYS A 295 13.52 -9.58 19.88
N TYR A 296 13.99 -10.76 19.45
CA TYR A 296 13.73 -12.00 20.17
C TYR A 296 14.21 -11.94 21.64
N ASP A 297 15.41 -11.40 21.86
CA ASP A 297 16.02 -11.35 23.20
C ASP A 297 15.27 -10.38 24.15
N GLU A 298 14.46 -9.46 23.60
CA GLU A 298 13.64 -8.48 24.35
C GLU A 298 12.17 -8.92 24.49
N LEU A 299 11.79 -10.07 23.88
CA LEU A 299 10.39 -10.52 23.84
C LEU A 299 9.81 -10.77 25.24
N THR A 300 10.63 -11.22 26.18
CA THR A 300 10.21 -11.42 27.58
C THR A 300 9.85 -10.10 28.25
N GLU A 301 10.66 -9.06 28.04
CA GLU A 301 10.40 -7.73 28.59
C GLU A 301 9.14 -7.14 27.97
N PHE A 302 9.02 -7.23 26.64
CA PHE A 302 7.82 -6.84 25.91
C PHE A 302 6.56 -7.50 26.48
N VAL A 303 6.54 -8.82 26.63
CA VAL A 303 5.38 -9.55 27.18
C VAL A 303 5.02 -9.05 28.58
N ASN A 304 6.00 -8.85 29.45
CA ASN A 304 5.76 -8.35 30.81
C ASN A 304 5.19 -6.93 30.83
N GLU A 305 5.72 -6.03 29.99
CA GLU A 305 5.24 -4.66 29.89
C GLU A 305 3.81 -4.59 29.35
N GLN A 306 3.54 -5.35 28.29
CA GLN A 306 2.22 -5.38 27.67
C GLN A 306 1.17 -6.03 28.58
N TYR A 307 1.53 -7.08 29.32
CA TYR A 307 0.63 -7.69 30.31
C TYR A 307 0.18 -6.66 31.34
N LYS A 308 1.13 -5.90 31.93
CA LYS A 308 0.81 -4.86 32.91
C LYS A 308 -0.06 -3.75 32.32
N LYS A 309 0.14 -3.38 31.06
CA LYS A 309 -0.73 -2.41 30.37
C LYS A 309 -2.17 -2.95 30.27
N LEU A 310 -2.34 -4.24 29.95
CA LEU A 310 -3.66 -4.86 29.86
C LEU A 310 -4.37 -4.93 31.21
N ILE A 311 -3.65 -5.16 32.32
CA ILE A 311 -4.23 -5.06 33.67
C ILE A 311 -4.84 -3.67 33.87
N ASN A 312 -4.06 -2.62 33.60
CA ASN A 312 -4.52 -1.25 33.80
C ASN A 312 -5.75 -0.93 32.94
N ILE A 313 -5.74 -1.34 31.66
CA ILE A 313 -6.87 -1.16 30.74
C ILE A 313 -8.12 -1.88 31.27
N GLU A 314 -7.97 -3.12 31.72
CA GLU A 314 -9.08 -3.91 32.27
C GLU A 314 -9.68 -3.25 33.52
N ASP A 315 -8.82 -2.87 34.48
CA ASP A 315 -9.22 -2.22 35.72
C ASP A 315 -9.94 -0.89 35.48
N GLU A 316 -9.43 -0.07 34.56
CA GLU A 316 -10.07 1.19 34.17
C GLU A 316 -11.44 0.94 33.53
N ASN A 317 -11.56 -0.03 32.63
CA ASN A 317 -12.82 -0.37 31.99
C ASN A 317 -13.84 -0.91 32.99
N ILE A 318 -13.43 -1.74 33.96
CA ILE A 318 -14.31 -2.23 35.03
C ILE A 318 -14.82 -1.06 35.88
N LYS A 319 -13.90 -0.20 36.37
CA LYS A 319 -14.26 0.98 37.19
C LYS A 319 -15.21 1.92 36.45
N ASN A 320 -14.90 2.23 35.20
CA ASN A 320 -15.72 3.11 34.38
C ASN A 320 -17.08 2.49 34.06
N ASN A 321 -17.15 1.18 33.79
CA ASN A 321 -18.41 0.49 33.50
C ASN A 321 -19.35 0.50 34.71
N ILE A 322 -18.83 0.31 35.93
CA ILE A 322 -19.62 0.42 37.17
C ILE A 322 -20.22 1.83 37.30
N GLU A 323 -19.44 2.88 37.04
CA GLU A 323 -19.93 4.26 37.09
C GLU A 323 -21.02 4.53 36.03
N TYR A 324 -20.80 4.04 34.80
CA TYR A 324 -21.74 4.24 33.69
C TYR A 324 -23.03 3.43 33.86
N GLN A 325 -22.96 2.21 34.40
CA GLN A 325 -24.14 1.43 34.79
C GLN A 325 -25.03 2.19 35.76
N LYS A 326 -24.45 2.88 36.77
CA LYS A 326 -25.20 3.75 37.70
C LYS A 326 -25.89 4.90 36.95
N LYS A 327 -25.19 5.58 36.04
CA LYS A 327 -25.77 6.66 35.21
C LYS A 327 -26.90 6.14 34.31
N LEU A 328 -26.74 4.95 33.74
CA LEU A 328 -27.75 4.31 32.89
C LEU A 328 -29.03 4.01 33.68
N ASN A 329 -28.91 3.50 34.91
CA ASN A 329 -30.07 3.22 35.76
C ASN A 329 -30.83 4.50 36.14
N ILE A 330 -30.13 5.59 36.50
CA ILE A 330 -30.76 6.89 36.75
C ILE A 330 -31.53 7.37 35.50
N LEU A 331 -30.94 7.25 34.31
CA LEU A 331 -31.61 7.63 33.06
C LEU A 331 -32.84 6.75 32.76
N LYS A 332 -32.80 5.46 33.08
CA LYS A 332 -33.96 4.56 32.95
C LYS A 332 -35.11 5.02 33.85
N GLU A 333 -34.85 5.28 35.13
CA GLU A 333 -35.85 5.78 36.06
C GLU A 333 -36.46 7.13 35.63
N GLU A 334 -35.62 8.07 35.16
CA GLU A 334 -36.10 9.36 34.63
C GLU A 334 -36.97 9.19 33.38
N THR A 335 -36.60 8.27 32.50
CA THR A 335 -37.33 7.99 31.26
C THR A 335 -38.68 7.32 31.54
N GLU A 336 -38.74 6.38 32.49
CA GLU A 336 -39.99 5.74 32.93
C GLU A 336 -40.97 6.76 33.50
N LYS A 337 -40.49 7.74 34.28
CA LYS A 337 -41.32 8.86 34.78
C LYS A 337 -41.89 9.70 33.64
N LEU A 338 -41.09 10.00 32.62
CA LEU A 338 -41.54 10.73 31.43
C LEU A 338 -42.54 9.93 30.60
N GLU A 339 -42.35 8.61 30.46
CA GLU A 339 -43.32 7.74 29.79
C GLU A 339 -44.66 7.73 30.52
N ALA A 340 -44.65 7.63 31.85
CA ALA A 340 -45.87 7.68 32.65
C ALA A 340 -46.63 9.02 32.48
N ASP A 341 -45.91 10.16 32.49
CA ASP A 341 -46.50 11.48 32.24
C ASP A 341 -47.07 11.61 30.81
N TYR A 342 -46.34 11.11 29.82
CA TYR A 342 -46.82 11.05 28.44
C TYR A 342 -48.10 10.22 28.30
N ILE A 343 -48.15 9.02 28.91
CA ILE A 343 -49.33 8.14 28.89
C ILE A 343 -50.53 8.80 29.57
N GLU A 344 -50.33 9.54 30.68
CA GLU A 344 -51.41 10.28 31.34
C GLU A 344 -51.99 11.36 30.41
N LYS A 345 -51.13 12.14 29.76
CA LYS A 345 -51.54 13.16 28.77
C LYS A 345 -52.22 12.55 27.55
N GLU A 346 -51.70 11.45 27.04
CA GLU A 346 -52.31 10.70 25.93
C GLU A 346 -53.69 10.18 26.29
N LYS A 347 -53.87 9.63 27.50
CA LYS A 347 -55.20 9.23 28.02
C LYS A 347 -56.15 10.42 28.11
N GLN A 348 -55.67 11.59 28.54
CA GLN A 348 -56.49 12.81 28.60
C GLN A 348 -56.91 13.28 27.20
N ILE A 349 -56.01 13.21 26.22
CA ILE A 349 -56.26 13.55 24.81
C ILE A 349 -57.23 12.54 24.18
N SER A 350 -57.02 11.24 24.37
CA SER A 350 -57.91 10.19 23.87
C SER A 350 -59.32 10.32 24.45
N THR A 351 -59.41 10.57 25.76
CA THR A 351 -60.70 10.86 26.44
C THR A 351 -61.38 12.09 25.83
N PHE A 352 -60.63 13.15 25.49
CA PHE A 352 -61.17 14.33 24.79
C PHE A 352 -61.71 13.98 23.41
N LEU A 353 -60.92 13.27 22.60
CA LEU A 353 -61.29 12.88 21.23
C LEU A 353 -62.54 12.00 21.20
N GLU A 354 -62.68 11.08 22.15
CA GLU A 354 -63.88 10.25 22.30
C GLU A 354 -65.08 11.08 22.77
N CYS A 355 -64.90 11.91 23.80
CA CYS A 355 -65.95 12.80 24.32
C CYS A 355 -66.41 13.84 23.28
N LYS A 356 -65.53 14.27 22.37
CA LYS A 356 -65.86 15.19 21.25
C LYS A 356 -66.88 14.59 20.28
N LYS A 357 -67.06 13.26 20.21
CA LYS A 357 -67.97 12.61 19.24
C LYS A 357 -69.46 12.75 19.57
N THR A 358 -69.81 12.94 20.84
CA THR A 358 -71.23 12.97 21.28
C THR A 358 -71.52 14.21 22.12
N PHE A 359 -72.76 14.72 22.04
CA PHE A 359 -73.18 15.92 22.77
C PHE A 359 -73.00 15.78 24.29
N PHE A 360 -73.49 14.69 24.88
CA PHE A 360 -73.32 14.39 26.31
C PHE A 360 -71.85 14.13 26.69
N GLY A 361 -71.04 13.58 25.78
CA GLY A 361 -69.60 13.41 25.97
C GLY A 361 -68.86 14.75 26.16
N LYS A 362 -69.18 15.76 25.33
CA LYS A 362 -68.59 17.11 25.42
C LYS A 362 -68.90 17.77 26.76
N VAL A 363 -70.15 17.65 27.22
CA VAL A 363 -70.59 18.17 28.53
C VAL A 363 -69.83 17.46 29.66
N LYS A 364 -69.71 16.13 29.61
CA LYS A 364 -68.99 15.33 30.61
C LYS A 364 -67.49 15.70 30.67
N TYR A 365 -66.82 15.89 29.53
CA TYR A 365 -65.42 16.29 29.50
C TYR A 365 -65.18 17.72 30.01
N PHE A 366 -66.08 18.65 29.65
CA PHE A 366 -66.03 20.04 30.12
C PHE A 366 -66.02 20.09 31.65
N PHE A 367 -66.95 19.39 32.32
CA PHE A 367 -67.04 19.38 33.78
C PHE A 367 -66.00 18.49 34.49
N LYS A 368 -65.57 17.36 33.88
CA LYS A 368 -64.59 16.44 34.49
C LYS A 368 -63.21 17.09 34.69
N TYR A 369 -62.84 18.01 33.80
CA TYR A 369 -61.54 18.70 33.84
C TYR A 369 -61.65 20.23 34.06
N SER A 370 -62.86 20.79 34.22
CA SER A 370 -63.01 22.20 34.64
C SER A 370 -62.91 22.33 36.16
N GLY A 371 -61.83 22.95 36.63
CA GLY A 371 -61.71 23.39 38.01
C GLY A 371 -61.00 22.41 38.94
N LYS A 372 -59.66 22.44 38.90
CA LYS A 372 -58.80 22.28 40.09
C LYS A 372 -57.44 22.93 39.84
N LYS A 373 -57.23 24.12 40.41
CA LYS A 373 -55.87 24.60 40.73
C LYS A 373 -55.24 23.57 41.66
N LYS A 374 -54.19 22.86 41.22
CA LYS A 374 -53.34 22.09 42.15
C LYS A 374 -52.64 23.11 43.08
N LYS A 375 -53.01 23.09 44.36
CA LYS A 375 -52.29 23.76 45.45
C LYS A 375 -50.90 23.13 45.60
N LYS A 376 -49.88 23.96 45.78
CA LYS A 376 -48.62 23.59 46.47
C LYS A 376 -48.95 23.16 47.91
N GLY A 377 -48.32 22.08 48.40
CA GLY A 377 -48.19 21.78 49.84
C GLY A 377 -48.79 20.45 50.32
N GLU A 378 -47.90 19.49 50.57
CA GLU A 378 -47.88 18.39 51.58
C GLU A 378 -49.07 17.42 51.76
N LYS A 379 -48.79 16.14 51.51
CA LYS A 379 -48.57 15.14 52.58
C LYS A 379 -47.92 13.87 52.01
N GLU A 380 -46.68 13.63 52.44
CA GLU A 380 -46.10 12.29 52.49
C GLU A 380 -46.96 11.42 53.41
N GLU A 381 -47.68 10.46 52.85
CA GLU A 381 -48.05 9.25 53.58
C GLU A 381 -47.09 8.16 53.15
N LYS A 382 -46.15 7.84 54.04
CA LYS A 382 -45.38 6.60 54.04
C LYS A 382 -46.37 5.44 53.96
N LYS A 383 -46.49 4.83 52.79
CA LYS A 383 -46.81 3.40 52.69
C LYS A 383 -45.49 2.69 52.42
N GLU A 384 -44.92 2.16 53.50
CA GLU A 384 -44.05 0.99 53.42
C GLU A 384 -44.80 -0.09 52.65
N GLN A 385 -44.49 -0.21 51.37
CA GLN A 385 -44.58 -1.49 50.67
C GLN A 385 -43.14 -1.96 50.52
N ASN A 386 -42.77 -2.87 51.40
CA ASN A 386 -41.71 -3.84 51.17
C ASN A 386 -41.80 -4.32 49.72
N ILE A 387 -40.84 -3.90 48.91
CA ILE A 387 -40.43 -4.66 47.73
C ILE A 387 -39.01 -5.06 48.07
N GLU A 388 -38.87 -6.34 48.33
CA GLU A 388 -37.61 -7.03 48.47
C GLU A 388 -36.62 -6.50 47.43
N SER A 389 -35.51 -6.00 47.95
CA SER A 389 -34.21 -6.11 47.30
C SER A 389 -33.99 -7.56 46.88
N THR A 390 -34.49 -7.94 45.71
CA THR A 390 -34.06 -9.15 45.01
C THR A 390 -33.28 -8.73 43.78
N ASN A 391 -31.99 -9.07 43.84
CA ASN A 391 -30.91 -8.77 42.90
C ASN A 391 -30.34 -7.34 43.03
N ILE A 392 -30.10 -6.92 44.27
CA ILE A 392 -28.73 -6.53 44.61
C ILE A 392 -27.94 -7.80 44.28
N VAL A 393 -27.23 -7.82 43.14
CA VAL A 393 -26.03 -8.67 43.07
C VAL A 393 -25.25 -8.18 44.27
N GLU A 394 -25.20 -9.07 45.26
CA GLU A 394 -24.50 -8.91 46.50
C GLU A 394 -23.21 -8.16 46.16
N THR A 395 -22.89 -7.18 46.98
CA THR A 395 -21.53 -7.11 47.49
C THR A 395 -21.15 -8.53 47.97
N GLU A 396 -20.83 -9.43 47.04
CA GLU A 396 -19.49 -9.95 47.08
C GLU A 396 -18.65 -8.69 47.16
N GLU A 397 -18.12 -8.45 48.35
CA GLU A 397 -16.72 -8.08 48.40
C GLU A 397 -16.10 -8.71 47.14
N ILE A 398 -15.74 -7.89 46.15
CA ILE A 398 -14.52 -8.19 45.45
C ILE A 398 -13.52 -8.09 46.61
N VAL A 399 -13.41 -9.20 47.33
CA VAL A 399 -12.17 -9.61 47.93
C VAL A 399 -11.19 -9.29 46.80
N ASN A 400 -10.25 -8.41 47.09
CA ASN A 400 -9.03 -8.33 46.31
C ASN A 400 -8.29 -9.68 46.45
N ASP A 401 -8.94 -10.78 46.07
CA ASP A 401 -8.44 -12.12 45.77
C ASP A 401 -8.64 -12.17 44.25
N ASP A 402 -7.81 -11.54 43.44
CA ASP A 402 -6.37 -11.59 43.54
C ASP A 402 -5.79 -10.17 43.56
N ASP A 403 -4.97 -9.85 44.56
CA ASP A 403 -3.68 -9.23 44.24
C ASP A 403 -3.08 -10.12 43.14
N GLU A 404 -3.36 -9.81 41.87
CA GLU A 404 -2.91 -10.59 40.72
C GLU A 404 -1.40 -10.65 40.89
N LYS A 405 -0.90 -11.77 41.44
CA LYS A 405 0.45 -11.86 42.00
C LYS A 405 1.37 -11.45 40.88
N ILE A 406 1.88 -10.23 40.92
CA ILE A 406 2.67 -9.69 39.83
C ILE A 406 3.83 -10.67 39.66
N LYS A 407 3.73 -11.52 38.64
CA LYS A 407 4.70 -12.57 38.42
C LYS A 407 5.97 -11.82 38.04
N ARG A 408 7.13 -12.34 38.46
CA ARG A 408 8.41 -11.79 37.98
C ARG A 408 8.53 -11.90 36.45
N GLN A 409 7.80 -12.84 35.85
CA GLN A 409 7.77 -13.08 34.40
C GLN A 409 6.42 -13.70 33.99
N TYR A 410 5.83 -13.15 32.94
CA TYR A 410 4.62 -13.64 32.27
C TYR A 410 5.00 -14.37 30.98
N THR A 411 4.15 -15.29 30.57
CA THR A 411 4.27 -16.02 29.30
C THR A 411 3.41 -15.39 28.21
N LEU A 412 3.62 -15.82 26.96
CA LEU A 412 2.76 -15.40 25.86
C LEU A 412 1.31 -15.81 26.10
N ASP A 413 1.08 -17.03 26.62
CA ASP A 413 -0.27 -17.53 26.90
C ASP A 413 -0.96 -16.69 27.97
N ASP A 414 -0.25 -16.30 29.04
CA ASP A 414 -0.79 -15.38 30.06
C ASP A 414 -1.23 -14.06 29.37
N LEU A 415 -0.40 -13.49 28.48
CA LEU A 415 -0.69 -12.26 27.75
C LEU A 415 -1.95 -12.37 26.87
N LEU A 416 -2.12 -13.51 26.18
CA LEU A 416 -3.27 -13.74 25.32
C LEU A 416 -4.57 -13.85 26.11
N GLU A 417 -4.56 -14.62 27.20
CA GLU A 417 -5.71 -14.77 28.08
C GLU A 417 -6.13 -13.42 28.65
N LYS A 418 -5.15 -12.65 29.17
CA LYS A 418 -5.40 -11.32 29.71
C LYS A 418 -5.89 -10.34 28.63
N GLY A 419 -5.35 -10.41 27.42
CA GLY A 419 -5.79 -9.61 26.28
C GLY A 419 -7.26 -9.86 25.93
N LYS A 420 -7.67 -11.13 25.88
CA LYS A 420 -9.07 -11.51 25.63
C LYS A 420 -10.00 -11.03 26.75
N SER A 421 -9.59 -11.14 28.01
CA SER A 421 -10.36 -10.62 29.15
C SER A 421 -10.54 -9.10 29.06
N ALA A 422 -9.45 -8.36 28.88
CA ALA A 422 -9.48 -6.91 28.75
C ALA A 422 -10.37 -6.44 27.59
N ALA A 423 -10.27 -7.07 26.41
CA ALA A 423 -11.12 -6.77 25.25
C ALA A 423 -12.61 -7.02 25.54
N SER A 424 -12.94 -8.08 26.27
CA SER A 424 -14.32 -8.35 26.71
C SER A 424 -14.85 -7.25 27.62
N ARG A 425 -14.05 -6.81 28.62
CA ARG A 425 -14.44 -5.73 29.53
C ARG A 425 -14.59 -4.39 28.82
N GLU A 426 -13.72 -4.09 27.86
CA GLU A 426 -13.84 -2.89 27.04
C GLU A 426 -15.13 -2.90 26.20
N LYS A 427 -15.47 -4.06 25.61
CA LYS A 427 -16.72 -4.24 24.86
C LYS A 427 -17.95 -4.05 25.74
N GLU A 428 -17.95 -4.61 26.96
CA GLU A 428 -19.01 -4.38 27.95
C GLU A 428 -19.18 -2.90 28.26
N PHE A 429 -18.07 -2.19 28.52
CA PHE A 429 -18.12 -0.75 28.79
C PHE A 429 -18.66 0.07 27.61
N ASN A 430 -18.21 -0.24 26.39
CA ASN A 430 -18.68 0.44 25.19
C ASN A 430 -20.17 0.18 24.91
N ASN A 431 -20.67 -1.03 25.17
CA ASN A 431 -22.11 -1.32 25.11
C ASN A 431 -22.90 -0.46 26.10
N THR A 432 -22.44 -0.33 27.35
CA THR A 432 -23.08 0.55 28.35
C THR A 432 -23.11 2.01 27.88
N LYS A 433 -22.06 2.52 27.22
CA LYS A 433 -22.05 3.86 26.62
C LYS A 433 -23.12 4.00 25.51
N MET A 434 -23.23 3.00 24.65
CA MET A 434 -24.24 2.98 23.59
C MET A 434 -25.66 3.00 24.18
N ASP A 435 -25.92 2.20 25.21
CA ASP A 435 -27.21 2.17 25.90
C ASP A 435 -27.55 3.54 26.53
N ILE A 436 -26.57 4.20 27.16
CA ILE A 436 -26.76 5.56 27.69
C ILE A 436 -27.16 6.53 26.58
N ASN A 437 -26.50 6.47 25.43
CA ASN A 437 -26.80 7.36 24.31
C ASN A 437 -28.20 7.09 23.75
N ALA A 438 -28.59 5.82 23.61
CA ALA A 438 -29.94 5.44 23.20
C ALA A 438 -31.00 5.93 24.20
N MET A 439 -30.75 5.80 25.51
CA MET A 439 -31.65 6.28 26.55
C MET A 439 -31.75 7.80 26.59
N LYS A 440 -30.64 8.53 26.38
CA LYS A 440 -30.68 10.00 26.24
C LYS A 440 -31.52 10.44 25.05
N LEU A 441 -31.38 9.76 23.90
CA LEU A 441 -32.20 10.05 22.73
C LEU A 441 -33.69 9.78 22.99
N LYS A 442 -33.99 8.64 23.63
CA LYS A 442 -35.35 8.29 24.05
C LYS A 442 -35.95 9.35 24.98
N LYS A 443 -35.17 9.82 25.97
CA LYS A 443 -35.55 10.89 26.88
C LYS A 443 -35.91 12.17 26.14
N VAL A 444 -35.05 12.64 25.22
CA VAL A 444 -35.31 13.86 24.42
C VAL A 444 -36.58 13.72 23.58
N ASN A 445 -36.77 12.57 22.92
CA ASN A 445 -37.96 12.31 22.11
C ASN A 445 -39.23 12.31 22.95
N LEU A 446 -39.21 11.69 24.13
CA LEU A 446 -40.34 11.68 25.06
C LEU A 446 -40.64 13.08 25.59
N THR A 447 -39.62 13.87 25.95
CA THR A 447 -39.81 15.25 26.40
C THR A 447 -40.53 16.08 25.33
N LYS A 448 -40.11 15.99 24.05
CA LYS A 448 -40.81 16.69 22.95
C LYS A 448 -42.25 16.20 22.76
N LYS A 449 -42.49 14.89 22.83
CA LYS A 449 -43.84 14.32 22.76
C LYS A 449 -44.73 14.84 23.90
N ILE A 450 -44.19 14.96 25.11
CA ILE A 450 -44.88 15.53 26.27
C ILE A 450 -45.15 17.02 26.08
N GLU A 451 -44.19 17.80 25.57
CA GLU A 451 -44.37 19.23 25.28
C GLU A 451 -45.50 19.46 24.27
N ASN A 452 -45.51 18.69 23.16
CA ASN A 452 -46.56 18.75 22.14
C ASN A 452 -47.93 18.34 22.70
N ALA A 453 -47.99 17.24 23.46
CA ALA A 453 -49.24 16.81 24.12
C ALA A 453 -49.73 17.86 25.12
N SER A 454 -48.82 18.50 25.86
CA SER A 454 -49.14 19.57 26.81
C SER A 454 -49.67 20.82 26.13
N ALA A 455 -49.05 21.24 25.02
CA ALA A 455 -49.51 22.37 24.22
C ALA A 455 -50.92 22.13 23.66
N PHE A 456 -51.18 20.92 23.18
CA PHE A 456 -52.51 20.53 22.68
C PHE A 456 -53.58 20.52 23.79
N ILE A 457 -53.25 19.97 24.96
CA ILE A 457 -54.14 20.02 26.14
C ILE A 457 -54.39 21.47 26.56
N ALA A 458 -53.37 22.32 26.57
CA ALA A 458 -53.49 23.75 26.92
C ALA A 458 -54.36 24.51 25.90
N GLU A 459 -54.27 24.20 24.60
CA GLU A 459 -55.15 24.75 23.58
C GLU A 459 -56.62 24.34 23.82
N ILE A 460 -56.87 23.06 24.09
CA ILE A 460 -58.21 22.57 24.47
C ILE A 460 -58.74 23.32 25.69
N ASP A 461 -57.91 23.50 26.73
CA ASP A 461 -58.30 24.19 27.96
C ASP A 461 -58.52 25.69 27.76
N SER A 462 -57.80 26.33 26.85
CA SER A 462 -57.97 27.76 26.52
C SER A 462 -59.36 28.08 25.98
N HIS A 463 -60.01 27.11 25.31
CA HIS A 463 -61.36 27.20 24.78
C HIS A 463 -62.44 26.76 25.77
N LYS A 464 -62.10 26.35 27.00
CA LYS A 464 -63.06 26.00 28.07
C LYS A 464 -63.60 27.20 28.86
N LYS A 465 -63.34 28.44 28.44
CA LYS A 465 -63.81 29.67 29.13
C LYS A 465 -65.33 29.82 29.14
N SER A 466 -66.01 29.31 28.11
CA SER A 466 -67.46 29.22 28.01
C SER A 466 -67.87 27.91 27.33
N ILE A 467 -68.95 27.28 27.80
CA ILE A 467 -69.45 26.02 27.22
C ILE A 467 -69.81 26.18 25.73
N PHE A 468 -70.25 27.38 25.32
CA PHE A 468 -70.56 27.70 23.92
C PHE A 468 -69.29 27.86 23.06
N GLU A 469 -68.23 28.44 23.62
CA GLU A 469 -66.93 28.61 22.94
C GLU A 469 -66.23 27.27 22.75
N PHE A 470 -66.22 26.44 23.80
CA PHE A 470 -65.75 25.06 23.76
C PHE A 470 -66.53 24.20 22.75
N TRP A 471 -67.83 24.44 22.63
CA TRP A 471 -68.68 23.73 21.68
C TRP A 471 -68.37 24.09 20.22
N LYS A 472 -68.15 25.38 19.93
CA LYS A 472 -67.74 25.85 18.59
C LYS A 472 -66.36 25.31 18.20
N TYR A 473 -65.41 25.29 19.13
CA TYR A 473 -64.07 24.73 18.93
C TYR A 473 -64.11 23.21 18.69
N SER A 474 -64.87 22.48 19.51
CA SER A 474 -65.01 21.02 19.40
C SER A 474 -65.88 20.52 18.23
N ASN A 475 -66.45 21.39 17.40
CA ASN A 475 -67.22 21.03 16.19
C ASN A 475 -66.49 21.37 14.88
N LYS A 476 -65.30 21.99 14.93
CA LYS A 476 -64.47 22.14 13.73
C LYS A 476 -63.95 20.76 13.29
N ASP A 477 -64.20 20.42 12.03
CA ASP A 477 -63.68 19.22 11.37
C ASP A 477 -62.16 19.30 11.20
N GLU A 478 -61.54 18.14 11.41
CA GLU A 478 -60.09 17.87 11.41
C GLU A 478 -59.23 18.69 12.37
N VAL A 479 -59.19 18.23 13.63
CA VAL A 479 -57.95 18.41 14.40
C VAL A 479 -56.94 17.46 13.77
N LYS A 480 -55.99 17.99 12.99
CA LYS A 480 -54.84 17.21 12.50
C LYS A 480 -54.24 16.46 13.69
N THR A 481 -54.19 15.13 13.60
CA THR A 481 -53.42 14.29 14.50
C THR A 481 -52.05 14.93 14.68
N LEU A 482 -51.62 15.12 15.94
CA LEU A 482 -50.32 15.72 16.27
C LEU A 482 -49.26 15.05 15.40
N ALA A 483 -48.62 15.83 14.53
CA ALA A 483 -47.51 15.33 13.74
C ALA A 483 -46.46 14.79 14.72
N GLU A 484 -45.94 13.58 14.44
CA GLU A 484 -44.75 13.10 15.14
C GLU A 484 -43.71 14.20 15.06
N GLY A 485 -43.21 14.66 16.21
CA GLY A 485 -42.16 15.66 16.24
C GLY A 485 -41.02 15.16 15.36
N GLU A 486 -40.60 15.96 14.38
CA GLU A 486 -39.45 15.62 13.53
C GLU A 486 -38.29 15.22 14.45
N ALA A 487 -37.76 14.02 14.22
CA ALA A 487 -36.56 13.57 14.89
C ALA A 487 -35.51 14.66 14.70
N GLU A 488 -35.05 15.25 15.80
CA GLU A 488 -33.94 16.19 15.72
C GLU A 488 -32.76 15.37 15.22
N VAL A 489 -32.39 15.58 13.96
CA VAL A 489 -31.16 15.04 13.40
C VAL A 489 -30.08 15.60 14.29
N VAL A 490 -29.52 14.76 15.15
CA VAL A 490 -28.32 15.08 15.91
C VAL A 490 -27.32 15.52 14.85
N ASN A 491 -27.03 16.81 14.82
CA ASN A 491 -25.99 17.37 13.99
C ASN A 491 -24.66 16.92 14.63
N VAL A 492 -24.36 15.63 14.51
CA VAL A 492 -22.99 15.14 14.64
C VAL A 492 -22.27 15.91 13.55
N LYS A 493 -21.42 16.87 13.93
CA LYS A 493 -20.55 17.56 12.97
C LYS A 493 -19.97 16.44 12.07
N PRO A 494 -20.29 16.41 10.76
CA PRO A 494 -19.68 15.43 9.90
C PRO A 494 -18.18 15.61 10.07
N HIS A 495 -17.46 14.53 10.36
CA HIS A 495 -16.00 14.58 10.33
C HIS A 495 -15.63 15.23 8.99
N ALA A 496 -14.83 16.29 9.03
CA ALA A 496 -14.37 16.93 7.81
C ALA A 496 -13.74 15.84 6.94
N LYS A 497 -14.32 15.57 5.76
CA LYS A 497 -13.79 14.56 4.85
C LYS A 497 -12.39 15.01 4.43
N ILE A 498 -11.38 14.27 4.86
CA ILE A 498 -10.00 14.44 4.42
C ILE A 498 -9.92 13.75 3.05
N PHE A 499 -9.35 14.43 2.06
CA PHE A 499 -9.14 13.86 0.73
C PHE A 499 -8.33 12.56 0.81
N ASP A 500 -8.91 11.49 0.28
CA ASP A 500 -8.21 10.22 0.02
C ASP A 500 -7.95 10.05 -1.48
N PHE A 501 -6.70 9.78 -1.87
CA PHE A 501 -6.34 9.73 -3.28
C PHE A 501 -7.04 8.59 -4.03
N GLU A 502 -7.18 7.41 -3.41
CA GLU A 502 -7.78 6.24 -4.08
C GLU A 502 -9.30 6.42 -4.24
N GLU A 503 -9.96 6.99 -3.24
CA GLU A 503 -11.42 7.17 -3.24
C GLU A 503 -11.90 8.44 -3.94
N ASP A 504 -11.16 9.56 -3.81
CA ASP A 504 -11.66 10.90 -4.16
C ASP A 504 -11.02 11.51 -5.42
N PHE A 505 -9.92 10.97 -5.96
CA PHE A 505 -9.17 11.63 -7.03
C PHE A 505 -9.99 11.90 -8.30
N GLU A 506 -10.84 10.95 -8.73
CA GLU A 506 -11.66 11.12 -9.93
C GLU A 506 -12.69 12.26 -9.79
N GLU A 507 -13.38 12.31 -8.63
CA GLU A 507 -14.36 13.35 -8.33
C GLU A 507 -13.67 14.72 -8.15
N PHE A 508 -12.56 14.74 -7.43
CA PHE A 508 -11.73 15.94 -7.25
C PHE A 508 -11.27 16.48 -8.60
N GLY A 509 -10.69 15.63 -9.44
CA GLY A 509 -10.17 16.03 -10.75
C GLY A 509 -11.26 16.52 -11.68
N THR A 510 -12.44 15.88 -11.67
CA THR A 510 -13.60 16.35 -12.43
C THR A 510 -14.06 17.73 -11.97
N THR A 511 -14.19 17.93 -10.65
CA THR A 511 -14.66 19.18 -10.06
C THR A 511 -13.69 20.33 -10.35
N MET A 512 -12.40 20.11 -10.14
CA MET A 512 -11.36 21.11 -10.39
C MET A 512 -11.30 21.50 -11.86
N ASP A 513 -11.33 20.53 -12.78
CA ASP A 513 -11.29 20.82 -14.21
C ASP A 513 -12.49 21.66 -14.68
N GLN A 514 -13.70 21.38 -14.17
CA GLN A 514 -14.89 22.18 -14.50
C GLN A 514 -14.78 23.63 -13.99
N ILE A 515 -14.25 23.82 -12.79
CA ILE A 515 -14.06 25.16 -12.21
C ILE A 515 -12.99 25.92 -13.00
N GLN A 516 -11.87 25.27 -13.32
CA GLN A 516 -10.75 25.85 -14.06
C GLN A 516 -11.17 26.34 -15.45
N ARG A 517 -11.94 25.53 -16.20
CA ARG A 517 -12.49 25.92 -17.52
C ARG A 517 -13.40 27.14 -17.48
N LYS A 518 -14.07 27.38 -16.34
CA LYS A 518 -14.98 28.53 -16.16
C LYS A 518 -14.24 29.78 -15.69
N LYS A 519 -13.18 29.62 -14.89
CA LYS A 519 -12.49 30.73 -14.23
C LYS A 519 -11.26 31.23 -14.97
N PHE A 520 -10.52 30.36 -15.66
CA PHE A 520 -9.26 30.71 -16.29
C PHE A 520 -9.42 31.07 -17.77
N ASN A 521 -8.70 32.11 -18.19
CA ASN A 521 -8.53 32.44 -19.60
C ASN A 521 -7.40 31.60 -20.24
N LYS A 522 -7.22 31.76 -21.55
CA LYS A 522 -6.24 30.98 -22.30
C LYS A 522 -4.81 31.23 -21.80
N GLU A 523 -4.46 32.50 -21.59
CA GLU A 523 -3.11 32.92 -21.18
C GLU A 523 -2.76 32.38 -19.78
N GLU A 524 -3.73 32.30 -18.87
CA GLU A 524 -3.58 31.67 -17.56
C GLU A 524 -3.36 30.16 -17.69
N LEU A 525 -4.19 29.46 -18.48
CA LEU A 525 -4.02 28.03 -18.73
C LEU A 525 -2.68 27.72 -19.41
N ASP A 526 -2.21 28.59 -20.30
CA ASP A 526 -0.91 28.48 -20.99
C ASP A 526 0.24 28.66 -20.00
N ALA A 527 0.17 29.66 -19.11
CA ALA A 527 1.16 29.88 -18.08
C ALA A 527 1.24 28.73 -17.06
N ILE A 528 0.10 28.18 -16.64
CA ILE A 528 0.03 27.01 -15.75
C ILE A 528 0.65 25.78 -16.44
N TYR A 529 0.38 25.58 -17.73
CA TYR A 529 1.03 24.51 -18.51
C TYR A 529 2.54 24.68 -18.57
N ILE A 530 3.07 25.89 -18.78
CA ILE A 530 4.54 26.10 -18.71
C ILE A 530 5.10 25.66 -17.37
N ALA A 531 4.40 25.94 -16.26
CA ALA A 531 4.83 25.50 -14.93
C ALA A 531 4.77 23.97 -14.72
N SER A 532 4.00 23.20 -15.50
CA SER A 532 4.00 21.74 -15.38
C SER A 532 5.18 21.06 -16.09
N THR A 533 5.94 21.82 -16.89
CA THR A 533 7.13 21.38 -17.63
C THR A 533 8.44 21.70 -16.90
N GLU A 534 9.57 21.37 -17.52
CA GLU A 534 10.94 21.65 -17.05
C GLU A 534 11.21 23.16 -16.90
N GLN A 535 10.33 24.01 -17.43
CA GLN A 535 10.39 25.47 -17.28
C GLN A 535 10.05 25.95 -15.86
N ILE A 536 9.57 25.08 -14.98
CA ILE A 536 9.34 25.41 -13.56
C ILE A 536 10.61 25.89 -12.85
N GLU A 537 11.77 25.33 -13.19
CA GLU A 537 13.05 25.70 -12.60
C GLU A 537 13.44 27.16 -12.95
N PRO A 538 13.51 27.56 -14.24
CA PRO A 538 13.77 28.96 -14.60
C PRO A 538 12.65 29.91 -14.14
N LEU A 539 11.38 29.49 -14.11
CA LEU A 539 10.29 30.30 -13.52
C LEU A 539 10.58 30.61 -12.04
N ASN A 540 10.95 29.59 -11.25
CA ASN A 540 11.23 29.76 -9.83
C ASN A 540 12.48 30.60 -9.59
N LYS A 541 13.53 30.43 -10.40
CA LYS A 541 14.75 31.26 -10.34
C LYS A 541 14.47 32.73 -10.64
N VAL A 542 13.61 33.03 -11.62
CA VAL A 542 13.15 34.40 -11.90
C VAL A 542 12.31 34.93 -10.75
N LYS A 543 11.34 34.15 -10.25
CA LYS A 543 10.41 34.57 -9.17
C LYS A 543 11.14 34.94 -7.88
N THR A 544 12.16 34.18 -7.50
CA THR A 544 12.92 34.39 -6.26
C THR A 544 14.16 35.27 -6.44
N ASN A 545 14.37 35.83 -7.64
CA ASN A 545 15.56 36.62 -7.99
C ASN A 545 16.90 35.88 -7.71
N SER A 546 16.94 34.56 -7.90
CA SER A 546 18.09 33.69 -7.60
C SER A 546 18.86 33.21 -8.84
N LEU A 547 18.75 33.95 -9.94
CA LEU A 547 19.43 33.68 -11.21
C LEU A 547 20.91 34.07 -11.15
N GLU A 548 21.79 33.11 -11.46
CA GLU A 548 23.22 33.39 -11.66
C GLU A 548 23.51 33.97 -13.05
N PRO A 549 24.61 34.74 -13.22
CA PRO A 549 25.02 35.23 -14.53
C PRO A 549 25.24 34.06 -15.50
N LYS A 550 24.49 34.06 -16.62
CA LYS A 550 24.49 33.05 -17.72
C LYS A 550 23.61 31.81 -17.52
N GLU A 551 22.97 31.58 -16.38
CA GLU A 551 22.04 30.44 -16.21
C GLU A 551 20.86 30.52 -17.20
N LEU A 552 20.29 31.71 -17.37
CA LEU A 552 19.15 31.91 -18.26
C LEU A 552 19.47 31.64 -19.74
N ASP A 553 20.71 31.92 -20.16
CA ASP A 553 21.20 31.59 -21.49
C ASP A 553 21.32 30.07 -21.69
N LYS A 554 21.77 29.35 -20.65
CA LYS A 554 21.84 27.88 -20.66
C LYS A 554 20.45 27.26 -20.80
N TYR A 555 19.48 27.67 -19.98
CA TYR A 555 18.10 27.16 -20.08
C TYR A 555 17.49 27.44 -21.46
N LEU A 556 17.71 28.64 -22.01
CA LEU A 556 17.23 28.97 -23.34
C LEU A 556 17.88 28.12 -24.44
N LYS A 557 19.19 27.83 -24.34
CA LYS A 557 19.88 26.93 -25.27
C LYS A 557 19.34 25.51 -25.21
N THR A 558 19.07 24.98 -24.01
CA THR A 558 18.43 23.67 -23.83
C THR A 558 17.05 23.66 -24.49
N LEU A 559 16.23 24.67 -24.25
CA LEU A 559 14.89 24.78 -24.85
C LEU A 559 14.94 24.83 -26.39
N LYS A 560 15.90 25.54 -26.97
CA LYS A 560 16.11 25.57 -28.43
C LYS A 560 16.59 24.22 -28.98
N ALA A 561 17.44 23.50 -28.23
CA ALA A 561 17.89 22.16 -28.61
C ALA A 561 16.74 21.15 -28.62
N GLU A 562 15.90 21.15 -27.57
CA GLU A 562 14.69 20.30 -27.49
C GLU A 562 13.73 20.55 -28.67
N GLN A 563 13.49 21.82 -29.02
CA GLN A 563 12.64 22.16 -30.16
C GLN A 563 13.19 21.58 -31.48
N LYS A 564 14.51 21.62 -31.65
CA LYS A 564 15.19 21.12 -32.85
C LYS A 564 15.14 19.60 -32.96
N GLU A 565 15.30 18.89 -31.85
CA GLU A 565 15.17 17.43 -31.82
C GLU A 565 13.75 16.99 -32.20
N LEU A 566 12.73 17.71 -31.73
CA LEU A 566 11.32 17.42 -32.05
C LEU A 566 10.95 17.69 -33.51
N LYS A 567 11.53 18.72 -34.15
CA LYS A 567 11.19 19.13 -35.54
C LYS A 567 12.10 18.55 -36.64
N GLY A 568 13.24 17.94 -36.28
CA GLY A 568 14.20 17.43 -37.27
C GLY A 568 14.97 18.54 -38.01
N LYS A 569 15.43 18.27 -39.26
CA LYS A 569 16.23 19.21 -40.08
C LYS A 569 15.42 20.29 -40.82
N LEU A 570 14.10 20.36 -40.64
CA LEU A 570 13.28 21.42 -41.25
C LEU A 570 13.54 22.75 -40.55
N ASP A 571 13.75 23.80 -41.34
CA ASP A 571 14.26 25.10 -40.88
C ASP A 571 13.41 25.71 -39.76
N GLU A 572 14.11 26.38 -38.84
CA GLU A 572 13.62 27.02 -37.60
C GLU A 572 12.75 28.28 -37.88
N GLU A 573 11.80 28.20 -38.81
CA GLU A 573 10.76 29.22 -38.98
C GLU A 573 9.67 29.05 -37.90
N LEU A 574 9.08 30.18 -37.52
CA LEU A 574 7.97 30.24 -36.56
C LEU A 574 6.88 29.30 -37.07
N ASP A 575 6.47 28.32 -36.27
CA ASP A 575 5.40 27.41 -36.66
C ASP A 575 4.09 28.19 -36.71
N ILE A 576 3.77 28.65 -37.91
CA ILE A 576 2.58 29.42 -38.25
C ILE A 576 1.31 28.58 -38.24
N PHE A 577 1.44 27.25 -38.26
CA PHE A 577 0.33 26.31 -38.22
C PHE A 577 -0.03 25.95 -36.77
N GLY A 578 0.93 26.00 -35.86
CA GLY A 578 0.75 25.63 -34.46
C GLY A 578 0.17 24.22 -34.33
N GLY A 579 -0.85 24.06 -33.49
CA GLY A 579 -1.56 22.78 -33.37
C GLY A 579 -2.34 22.35 -34.64
N LEU A 580 -2.40 23.15 -35.71
CA LEU A 580 -3.09 22.79 -36.96
C LEU A 580 -2.33 21.77 -37.82
N GLU A 581 -1.07 21.44 -37.47
CA GLU A 581 -0.34 20.33 -38.10
C GLU A 581 -0.98 18.97 -37.80
N GLU A 582 -1.62 18.83 -36.62
CA GLU A 582 -2.35 17.62 -36.26
C GLU A 582 -3.79 17.69 -36.80
N ASP A 583 -4.17 16.71 -37.65
CA ASP A 583 -5.52 16.63 -38.24
C ASP A 583 -6.59 16.62 -37.12
N THR A 584 -7.32 17.73 -36.97
CA THR A 584 -8.38 17.91 -35.95
C THR A 584 -9.58 16.97 -36.16
N ARG A 585 -9.62 16.21 -37.27
CA ARG A 585 -10.58 15.11 -37.48
C ARG A 585 -10.11 13.80 -36.84
N LYS A 586 -8.83 13.68 -36.49
CA LYS A 586 -8.25 12.48 -35.89
C LYS A 586 -8.76 12.32 -34.47
N ILE A 587 -9.46 11.22 -34.23
CA ILE A 587 -9.98 10.87 -32.91
C ILE A 587 -8.81 10.38 -32.04
N LYS A 588 -8.58 11.08 -30.92
CA LYS A 588 -7.64 10.70 -29.86
C LYS A 588 -8.40 10.10 -28.68
N LYS A 589 -7.70 9.39 -27.80
CA LYS A 589 -8.28 8.80 -26.57
C LYS A 589 -7.54 9.33 -25.34
N LEU A 590 -8.31 9.70 -24.32
CA LEU A 590 -7.85 10.05 -22.98
C LEU A 590 -8.79 9.38 -21.98
N ALA A 591 -8.25 8.59 -21.04
CA ALA A 591 -9.03 7.80 -20.08
C ALA A 591 -10.23 7.04 -20.71
N ASN A 592 -9.96 6.33 -21.81
CA ASN A 592 -10.96 5.59 -22.61
C ASN A 592 -12.08 6.43 -23.26
N LYS A 593 -12.08 7.77 -23.10
CA LYS A 593 -12.98 8.71 -23.77
C LYS A 593 -12.31 9.29 -25.01
N THR A 594 -13.10 9.53 -26.05
CA THR A 594 -12.59 10.05 -27.33
C THR A 594 -12.67 11.57 -27.39
N HIS A 595 -11.67 12.22 -28.00
CA HIS A 595 -11.65 13.67 -28.17
C HIS A 595 -10.88 14.08 -29.44
N ARG A 596 -10.97 15.37 -29.80
CA ARG A 596 -10.36 15.96 -31.01
C ARG A 596 -9.54 17.21 -30.70
N GLU A 597 -9.11 17.35 -29.45
CA GLU A 597 -8.30 18.49 -29.03
C GLU A 597 -6.80 18.22 -29.22
N ASN A 598 -6.05 19.31 -29.40
CA ASN A 598 -4.60 19.27 -29.56
C ASN A 598 -3.90 19.57 -28.23
N PRO A 599 -2.80 18.86 -27.93
CA PRO A 599 -2.00 19.16 -26.75
C PRO A 599 -1.36 20.54 -26.90
N LYS A 600 -1.19 21.23 -25.77
CA LYS A 600 -0.46 22.50 -25.73
C LYS A 600 1.00 22.29 -26.09
N ASN A 601 1.60 23.33 -26.64
CA ASN A 601 2.99 23.32 -27.09
C ASN A 601 3.78 24.42 -26.37
N LYS A 602 4.72 24.03 -25.51
CA LYS A 602 5.52 24.96 -24.70
C LYS A 602 6.34 25.95 -25.55
N PHE A 603 6.82 25.53 -26.72
CA PHE A 603 7.61 26.39 -27.61
C PHE A 603 6.76 27.49 -28.25
N LEU A 604 5.53 27.17 -28.63
CA LEU A 604 4.57 28.15 -29.19
C LEU A 604 4.11 29.13 -28.12
N ILE A 605 3.78 28.63 -26.92
CA ILE A 605 3.35 29.46 -25.79
C ILE A 605 4.46 30.45 -25.39
N LEU A 606 5.71 30.00 -25.39
CA LEU A 606 6.86 30.88 -25.12
C LEU A 606 7.26 31.74 -26.34
N GLY A 607 6.62 31.58 -27.50
CA GLY A 607 6.95 32.34 -28.71
C GLY A 607 8.39 32.12 -29.21
N LEU A 608 8.91 30.90 -29.11
CA LEU A 608 10.30 30.57 -29.42
C LEU A 608 10.57 30.67 -30.94
N THR A 609 11.35 31.69 -31.32
CA THR A 609 11.80 31.93 -32.71
C THR A 609 13.33 31.90 -32.83
N LYS A 610 13.85 31.87 -34.06
CA LYS A 610 15.29 31.97 -34.33
C LYS A 610 15.94 33.21 -33.68
N GLN A 611 15.23 34.35 -33.71
CA GLN A 611 15.71 35.62 -33.14
C GLN A 611 15.45 35.76 -31.63
N TYR A 612 14.76 34.81 -31.00
CA TYR A 612 14.36 34.86 -29.60
C TYR A 612 15.58 34.91 -28.67
N LYS A 613 15.66 35.97 -27.86
CA LYS A 613 16.80 36.29 -27.00
C LYS A 613 16.51 35.98 -25.54
N VAL A 614 17.57 35.98 -24.74
CA VAL A 614 17.51 35.81 -23.27
C VAL A 614 16.58 36.85 -22.61
N VAL A 615 16.52 38.07 -23.15
CA VAL A 615 15.62 39.13 -22.64
C VAL A 615 14.15 38.76 -22.87
N ASP A 616 13.80 38.31 -24.08
CA ASP A 616 12.44 37.89 -24.43
C ASP A 616 12.00 36.72 -23.54
N TYR A 617 12.90 35.76 -23.33
CA TYR A 617 12.67 34.63 -22.44
C TYR A 617 12.41 35.06 -20.99
N LYS A 618 13.21 35.99 -20.45
CA LYS A 618 12.98 36.54 -19.10
C LYS A 618 11.62 37.22 -18.97
N VAL A 619 11.23 37.99 -19.98
CA VAL A 619 9.93 38.68 -20.01
C VAL A 619 8.79 37.67 -20.02
N ASN A 620 8.85 36.64 -20.87
CA ASN A 620 7.83 35.61 -20.94
C ASN A 620 7.72 34.81 -19.62
N LEU A 621 8.84 34.44 -19.00
CA LEU A 621 8.82 33.82 -17.66
C LEU A 621 8.16 34.72 -16.62
N SER A 622 8.46 36.03 -16.64
CA SER A 622 7.87 37.01 -15.70
C SER A 622 6.36 37.15 -15.91
N GLN A 623 5.92 37.17 -17.17
CA GLN A 623 4.49 37.18 -17.52
C GLN A 623 3.79 35.91 -17.06
N SER A 624 4.40 34.73 -17.27
CA SER A 624 3.86 33.45 -16.79
C SER A 624 3.73 33.44 -15.26
N ILE A 625 4.75 33.91 -14.51
CA ILE A 625 4.68 34.02 -13.04
C ILE A 625 3.49 34.87 -12.61
N TRP A 626 3.32 36.04 -13.25
CA TRP A 626 2.22 36.94 -12.94
C TRP A 626 0.84 36.29 -13.20
N ARG A 627 0.68 35.62 -14.34
CA ARG A 627 -0.56 34.89 -14.70
C ARG A 627 -0.86 33.72 -13.76
N ILE A 628 0.16 32.97 -13.34
CA ILE A 628 0.00 31.87 -12.37
C ILE A 628 -0.49 32.41 -11.02
N ASN A 629 0.08 33.53 -10.54
CA ASN A 629 -0.38 34.15 -9.30
C ASN A 629 -1.81 34.70 -9.41
N GLU A 630 -2.17 35.28 -10.56
CA GLU A 630 -3.54 35.72 -10.86
C GLU A 630 -4.51 34.52 -10.79
N ALA A 631 -4.17 33.41 -11.46
CA ALA A 631 -4.97 32.19 -11.44
C ALA A 631 -5.12 31.59 -10.04
N LEU A 632 -4.04 31.55 -9.24
CA LEU A 632 -4.07 31.04 -7.86
C LEU A 632 -5.04 31.82 -6.97
N SER A 633 -5.14 33.15 -7.17
CA SER A 633 -6.07 33.99 -6.39
C SER A 633 -7.55 33.68 -6.68
N LYS A 634 -7.86 33.08 -7.84
CA LYS A 634 -9.24 32.78 -8.27
C LYS A 634 -9.74 31.42 -7.78
N MET A 635 -8.88 30.58 -7.20
CA MET A 635 -9.21 29.20 -6.85
C MET A 635 -8.80 28.82 -5.43
N THR A 636 -9.69 28.07 -4.76
CA THR A 636 -9.53 27.59 -3.39
C THR A 636 -10.10 26.18 -3.25
N THR A 637 -9.57 25.39 -2.31
CA THR A 637 -10.09 24.06 -1.98
C THR A 637 -11.40 24.11 -1.19
N SER A 638 -12.32 23.19 -1.47
CA SER A 638 -13.57 23.02 -0.71
C SER A 638 -13.42 22.06 0.48
N GLN A 639 -12.37 21.26 0.50
CA GLN A 639 -12.03 20.26 1.51
C GLN A 639 -10.55 20.29 1.85
N GLU A 640 -10.15 19.56 2.89
CA GLU A 640 -8.74 19.37 3.24
C GLU A 640 -8.07 18.45 2.22
N ILE A 641 -6.90 18.83 1.72
CA ILE A 641 -6.14 18.07 0.73
C ILE A 641 -4.78 17.71 1.30
N ILE A 642 -4.37 16.45 1.14
CA ILE A 642 -3.01 16.01 1.42
C ILE A 642 -2.24 15.98 0.09
N ALA A 643 -1.07 16.62 0.07
CA ALA A 643 -0.22 16.65 -1.10
C ALA A 643 1.25 16.44 -0.72
N TYR A 644 2.03 15.89 -1.64
CA TYR A 644 3.37 15.38 -1.41
C TYR A 644 4.39 16.08 -2.32
N MET A 645 5.58 16.36 -1.82
CA MET A 645 6.70 16.81 -2.66
C MET A 645 7.98 16.23 -2.13
N TRP A 646 8.79 15.62 -2.99
CA TRP A 646 10.11 15.14 -2.60
C TRP A 646 11.21 16.18 -2.90
N THR A 647 12.28 16.16 -2.11
CA THR A 647 13.50 16.92 -2.38
C THR A 647 14.74 16.13 -1.97
N GLU A 648 15.90 16.55 -2.45
CA GLU A 648 17.18 16.06 -1.94
C GLU A 648 17.39 16.43 -0.46
N ASP A 649 18.29 15.71 0.20
CA ASP A 649 18.69 16.00 1.57
C ASP A 649 19.25 17.44 1.69
N GLY A 650 18.95 18.11 2.80
CA GLY A 650 19.33 19.51 3.02
C GLY A 650 18.54 20.56 2.20
N VAL A 651 17.70 20.16 1.25
CA VAL A 651 16.81 21.09 0.52
C VAL A 651 15.50 21.26 1.28
N THR A 652 15.14 22.52 1.57
CA THR A 652 13.87 22.88 2.19
C THR A 652 12.89 23.48 1.19
N ILE A 653 11.60 23.37 1.50
CA ILE A 653 10.54 24.05 0.74
C ILE A 653 10.69 25.56 0.93
N ASP A 654 10.83 26.28 -0.18
CA ASP A 654 10.76 27.74 -0.21
C ASP A 654 9.34 28.17 -0.55
N ALA A 655 8.65 28.75 0.43
CA ALA A 655 7.26 29.20 0.29
C ALA A 655 7.08 30.27 -0.81
N ASN A 656 8.15 30.96 -1.22
CA ASN A 656 8.11 31.99 -2.26
C ASN A 656 8.14 31.39 -3.68
N LYS A 657 8.54 30.13 -3.85
CA LYS A 657 8.50 29.44 -5.14
C LYS A 657 7.07 29.12 -5.56
N ILE A 658 6.90 28.77 -6.83
CA ILE A 658 5.74 28.04 -7.34
C ILE A 658 5.97 26.59 -6.94
N ASN A 659 5.30 26.16 -5.87
CA ASN A 659 5.45 24.84 -5.31
C ASN A 659 4.42 23.89 -5.96
N ILE A 660 4.93 22.82 -6.56
CA ILE A 660 4.14 21.78 -7.22
C ILE A 660 4.16 20.56 -6.31
N PHE A 661 2.98 20.11 -5.91
CA PHE A 661 2.80 18.93 -5.08
C PHE A 661 2.05 17.86 -5.86
N ASN A 662 2.34 16.62 -5.57
CA ASN A 662 1.64 15.46 -6.09
C ASN A 662 0.56 15.03 -5.11
N LEU A 663 -0.64 14.71 -5.60
CA LEU A 663 -1.68 14.10 -4.76
C LEU A 663 -1.41 12.62 -4.50
N ASP A 664 -0.59 11.99 -5.36
CA ASP A 664 -0.17 10.61 -5.23
C ASP A 664 1.20 10.52 -4.52
N ALA A 665 1.20 9.99 -3.31
CA ALA A 665 2.42 9.79 -2.52
C ALA A 665 3.37 8.76 -3.16
N GLU A 666 2.82 7.75 -3.83
CA GLU A 666 3.57 6.63 -4.38
C GLU A 666 4.34 7.06 -5.62
N ASP A 667 3.66 7.77 -6.52
CA ASP A 667 4.29 8.35 -7.69
C ASP A 667 5.40 9.34 -7.28
N GLU A 668 5.17 10.14 -6.24
CA GLU A 668 6.16 11.09 -5.75
C GLU A 668 7.40 10.42 -5.15
N ILE A 669 7.22 9.38 -4.31
CA ILE A 669 8.35 8.61 -3.79
C ILE A 669 9.06 7.83 -4.88
N LYS A 670 8.32 7.25 -5.84
CA LYS A 670 8.93 6.53 -6.96
C LYS A 670 9.85 7.44 -7.77
N LYS A 671 9.38 8.66 -8.08
CA LYS A 671 10.20 9.71 -8.71
C LYS A 671 11.43 10.06 -7.88
N ALA A 672 11.28 10.20 -6.56
CA ALA A 672 12.40 10.47 -5.66
C ALA A 672 13.44 9.36 -5.69
N ILE A 673 12.99 8.10 -5.67
CA ILE A 673 13.87 6.93 -5.70
C ILE A 673 14.58 6.80 -7.06
N GLU A 674 13.92 7.10 -8.17
CA GLU A 674 14.49 7.00 -9.52
C GLU A 674 15.42 8.16 -9.89
N LYS A 675 15.11 9.38 -9.44
CA LYS A 675 15.85 10.59 -9.86
C LYS A 675 16.98 10.99 -8.92
N SER A 676 16.87 10.71 -7.62
CA SER A 676 17.90 11.08 -6.66
C SER A 676 19.09 10.13 -6.75
N GLU A 677 20.30 10.66 -6.79
CA GLU A 677 21.53 9.87 -6.62
C GLU A 677 21.85 9.63 -5.13
N ASP A 678 21.23 10.42 -4.24
CA ASP A 678 21.46 10.35 -2.81
C ASP A 678 20.69 9.20 -2.13
N ASN A 679 21.30 8.66 -1.07
CA ASN A 679 20.67 7.66 -0.21
C ASN A 679 19.73 8.27 0.84
N LYS A 680 19.62 9.60 0.88
CA LYS A 680 18.76 10.33 1.80
C LYS A 680 17.95 11.34 1.00
N ILE A 681 16.64 11.30 1.19
CA ILE A 681 15.69 12.21 0.54
C ILE A 681 14.67 12.69 1.57
N ASN A 682 14.09 13.86 1.33
CA ASN A 682 12.99 14.38 2.12
C ASN A 682 11.69 14.19 1.34
N LEU A 683 10.64 13.72 2.01
CA LEU A 683 9.28 13.73 1.50
C LEU A 683 8.44 14.65 2.38
N TYR A 684 7.99 15.76 1.81
CA TYR A 684 7.10 16.68 2.48
C TYR A 684 5.67 16.24 2.27
N LYS A 685 4.97 15.91 3.35
CA LYS A 685 3.52 15.66 3.38
C LYS A 685 2.84 16.93 3.87
N ILE A 686 2.20 17.66 2.96
CA ILE A 686 1.55 18.94 3.23
C ILE A 686 0.04 18.74 3.34
N LYS A 687 -0.53 19.05 4.50
CA LYS A 687 -1.99 19.14 4.70
C LYS A 687 -2.45 20.56 4.40
N LEU A 688 -3.09 20.74 3.26
CA LEU A 688 -3.68 21.99 2.83
C LEU A 688 -5.11 22.08 3.39
N GLY A 689 -5.32 22.97 4.36
CA GLY A 689 -6.64 23.18 4.94
C GLY A 689 -7.68 23.65 3.92
N LYS A 690 -8.97 23.50 4.24
CA LYS A 690 -10.07 24.04 3.44
C LYS A 690 -9.86 25.54 3.18
N GLY A 691 -10.07 25.97 1.93
CA GLY A 691 -9.86 27.35 1.51
C GLY A 691 -8.46 27.64 0.93
N SER A 692 -7.52 26.69 1.02
CA SER A 692 -6.17 26.86 0.46
C SER A 692 -6.20 27.15 -1.04
N ASN A 693 -5.37 28.09 -1.50
CA ASN A 693 -5.27 28.44 -2.91
C ASN A 693 -4.49 27.36 -3.68
N VAL A 694 -5.19 26.62 -4.54
CA VAL A 694 -4.60 25.55 -5.35
C VAL A 694 -5.08 25.60 -6.79
N ILE A 695 -4.24 25.10 -7.69
CA ILE A 695 -4.57 24.83 -9.10
C ILE A 695 -4.26 23.37 -9.37
N ALA A 696 -5.19 22.64 -9.96
CA ALA A 696 -4.98 21.28 -10.40
C ALA A 696 -4.38 21.24 -11.82
N PHE A 697 -3.44 20.34 -12.08
CA PHE A 697 -3.00 20.03 -13.44
C PHE A 697 -4.01 19.13 -14.17
N SER A 698 -5.21 19.67 -14.33
CA SER A 698 -6.32 19.00 -15.01
C SER A 698 -6.14 18.97 -16.52
N ASN A 699 -6.99 18.20 -17.20
CA ASN A 699 -6.94 18.04 -18.65
C ASN A 699 -6.95 19.38 -19.40
N CYS A 700 -7.71 20.39 -18.94
CA CYS A 700 -7.73 21.70 -19.59
C CYS A 700 -6.42 22.50 -19.48
N ILE A 701 -5.51 22.11 -18.59
CA ILE A 701 -4.14 22.65 -18.57
C ILE A 701 -3.34 22.09 -19.76
N TYR A 702 -3.53 20.83 -20.13
CA TYR A 702 -2.70 20.14 -21.12
C TYR A 702 -3.16 20.27 -22.57
N TYR A 703 -4.43 20.60 -22.81
CA TYR A 703 -5.01 20.64 -24.16
C TYR A 703 -5.75 21.96 -24.42
N ASP A 704 -5.68 22.41 -25.66
CA ASP A 704 -6.53 23.49 -26.17
C ASP A 704 -7.95 22.96 -26.42
N ASN A 705 -8.90 23.30 -25.56
CA ASN A 705 -10.29 22.81 -25.65
C ASN A 705 -11.16 23.62 -26.63
N GLN A 706 -10.68 23.81 -27.86
CA GLN A 706 -11.36 24.62 -28.87
C GLN A 706 -12.64 23.96 -29.39
N ASN A 707 -12.61 22.64 -29.60
CA ASN A 707 -13.76 21.89 -30.12
C ASN A 707 -14.75 21.46 -29.01
N LYS A 708 -14.46 21.77 -27.75
CA LYS A 708 -15.25 21.38 -26.56
C LYS A 708 -15.47 19.87 -26.44
N THR A 709 -14.52 19.08 -26.92
CA THR A 709 -14.56 17.61 -26.90
C THR A 709 -13.65 16.99 -25.83
N LEU A 710 -12.84 17.80 -25.13
CA LEU A 710 -11.91 17.29 -24.12
C LEU A 710 -12.65 16.68 -22.92
N PRO A 711 -12.33 15.44 -22.51
CA PRO A 711 -12.87 14.85 -21.30
C PRO A 711 -12.52 15.70 -20.08
N VAL A 712 -13.46 15.79 -19.15
CA VAL A 712 -13.27 16.47 -17.88
C VAL A 712 -12.57 15.53 -16.91
N GLY A 713 -11.51 16.00 -16.25
CA GLY A 713 -10.72 15.18 -15.32
C GLY A 713 -9.27 15.65 -15.14
N MET A 714 -8.49 14.84 -14.42
CA MET A 714 -7.04 14.99 -14.17
C MET A 714 -6.28 13.76 -14.69
N ASP A 715 -6.51 13.38 -15.94
CA ASP A 715 -6.03 12.11 -16.49
C ASP A 715 -4.57 12.13 -16.94
N ASN A 716 -4.00 13.33 -17.11
CA ASN A 716 -2.61 13.51 -17.56
C ASN A 716 -1.63 13.69 -16.39
N ASP A 717 -2.12 14.10 -15.22
CA ASP A 717 -1.28 14.50 -14.11
C ASP A 717 -2.05 14.52 -12.78
N THR A 718 -1.42 14.02 -11.73
CA THR A 718 -1.93 13.97 -10.35
C THR A 718 -1.47 15.17 -9.52
N ARG A 719 -0.68 16.07 -10.09
CA ARG A 719 -0.07 17.21 -9.39
C ARG A 719 -0.97 18.44 -9.34
N ILE A 720 -0.69 19.29 -8.36
CA ILE A 720 -1.30 20.58 -8.12
C ILE A 720 -0.22 21.64 -7.86
N ILE A 721 -0.53 22.90 -8.13
CA ILE A 721 0.22 24.05 -7.59
C ILE A 721 -0.49 24.50 -6.32
N ALA A 722 0.27 24.72 -5.24
CA ALA A 722 -0.26 25.32 -4.02
C ALA A 722 0.52 26.59 -3.65
N LYS A 723 -0.22 27.63 -3.25
CA LYS A 723 0.38 28.88 -2.74
C LYS A 723 0.74 28.69 -1.27
N LEU A 724 2.00 28.96 -0.89
CA LEU A 724 2.47 28.83 0.49
C LEU A 724 2.90 30.15 1.15
N SER A 725 3.18 31.20 0.37
CA SER A 725 3.79 32.45 0.84
C SER A 725 2.98 33.23 1.89
N ASP A 726 1.67 32.97 1.98
CA ASP A 726 0.73 33.74 2.81
C ASP A 726 -0.01 32.82 3.80
N MET A 727 0.59 31.67 4.12
CA MET A 727 -0.02 30.64 4.96
C MET A 727 0.80 30.39 6.22
N ASN A 728 0.12 30.07 7.31
CA ASN A 728 0.77 29.55 8.51
C ASN A 728 1.15 28.09 8.26
N ILE A 729 2.44 27.76 8.40
CA ILE A 729 3.02 26.44 8.13
C ILE A 729 3.55 25.88 9.45
N GLU A 730 2.89 24.84 9.96
CA GLU A 730 3.25 24.18 11.22
C GLU A 730 3.82 22.79 10.93
N LEU A 731 4.96 22.45 11.52
CA LEU A 731 5.51 21.09 11.43
C LEU A 731 4.81 20.21 12.48
N ASP A 732 4.06 19.22 12.00
CA ASP A 732 3.32 18.27 12.84
C ASP A 732 4.24 17.15 13.34
N SER A 733 4.99 16.52 12.43
CA SER A 733 5.73 15.30 12.72
C SER A 733 6.94 15.10 11.81
N LYS A 734 7.91 14.31 12.31
CA LYS A 734 9.07 13.84 11.54
C LYS A 734 9.20 12.33 11.70
N LYS A 735 9.20 11.59 10.59
CA LYS A 735 9.40 10.14 10.57
C LYS A 735 10.47 9.79 9.54
N VAL A 736 11.29 8.78 9.82
CA VAL A 736 12.21 8.23 8.83
C VAL A 736 11.72 6.84 8.46
N ILE A 737 11.58 6.59 7.17
CA ILE A 737 11.37 5.24 6.63
C ILE A 737 12.56 4.86 5.76
N LYS A 738 12.74 3.56 5.54
CA LYS A 738 13.75 3.05 4.60
C LYS A 738 13.07 2.24 3.52
N VAL A 739 13.51 2.45 2.28
CA VAL A 739 13.01 1.73 1.11
C VAL A 739 14.20 1.05 0.43
N GLY A 740 14.16 -0.27 0.35
CA GLY A 740 15.08 -1.09 -0.42
C GLY A 740 14.59 -1.24 -1.85
N LYS A 741 15.40 -0.81 -2.82
CA LYS A 741 15.17 -1.05 -4.25
C LYS A 741 16.36 -1.79 -4.85
N LEU A 742 16.09 -2.69 -5.78
CA LEU A 742 17.14 -3.34 -6.55
C LEU A 742 17.66 -2.39 -7.61
N ASP A 743 18.97 -2.34 -7.73
CA ASP A 743 19.61 -1.70 -8.87
C ASP A 743 19.34 -2.53 -10.13
N ASP A 744 18.55 -1.98 -11.05
CA ASP A 744 18.09 -2.68 -12.27
C ASP A 744 19.23 -2.81 -13.30
N GLU A 745 20.37 -2.14 -13.10
CA GLU A 745 21.46 -2.07 -14.08
C GLU A 745 22.51 -3.20 -13.94
N GLU A 746 22.55 -3.94 -12.83
CA GLU A 746 23.59 -4.96 -12.60
C GLU A 746 23.05 -6.40 -12.45
N MET A 747 23.55 -7.32 -13.28
CA MET A 747 23.50 -8.76 -12.98
C MET A 747 24.35 -9.04 -11.72
N GLY A 748 23.67 -9.19 -10.58
CA GLY A 748 24.29 -9.13 -9.25
C GLY A 748 23.60 -8.16 -8.28
N THR A 749 22.44 -7.61 -8.69
CA THR A 749 21.43 -6.85 -7.94
C THR A 749 21.85 -6.55 -6.50
N LYS A 750 22.45 -5.37 -6.33
CA LYS A 750 22.64 -4.79 -5.00
C LYS A 750 21.31 -4.17 -4.58
N LEU A 751 20.92 -4.43 -3.34
CA LEU A 751 19.87 -3.66 -2.72
C LEU A 751 20.45 -2.30 -2.34
N ILE A 752 19.87 -1.23 -2.87
CA ILE A 752 20.13 0.14 -2.45
C ILE A 752 19.03 0.49 -1.46
N VAL A 753 19.43 0.86 -0.24
CA VAL A 753 18.50 1.28 0.81
C VAL A 753 18.52 2.80 0.87
N LYS A 754 17.42 3.43 0.47
CA LYS A 754 17.20 4.88 0.60
C LYS A 754 16.46 5.19 1.89
N ASN A 755 16.93 6.21 2.60
CA ASN A 755 16.26 6.78 3.77
C ASN A 755 15.37 7.93 3.32
N ILE A 756 14.09 7.86 3.63
CA ILE A 756 13.12 8.91 3.32
C ILE A 756 12.70 9.58 4.63
N ASN A 757 13.08 10.84 4.78
CA ASN A 757 12.65 11.68 5.88
C ASN A 757 11.28 12.27 5.53
N ILE A 758 10.23 11.75 6.14
CA ILE A 758 8.87 12.25 5.99
C ILE A 758 8.70 13.42 6.96
N LEU A 759 8.42 14.59 6.40
CA LEU A 759 8.17 15.82 7.12
C LEU A 759 6.71 16.21 6.91
N GLU A 760 5.90 16.10 7.95
CA GLU A 760 4.47 16.41 7.87
C GLU A 760 4.21 17.84 8.33
N TYR A 761 3.55 18.61 7.48
CA TYR A 761 3.21 20.00 7.77
C TYR A 761 1.71 20.24 7.61
N THR A 762 1.14 21.03 8.51
CA THR A 762 -0.21 21.59 8.35
C THR A 762 -0.10 23.02 7.87
N VAL A 763 -0.87 23.35 6.83
CA VAL A 763 -0.90 24.67 6.20
C VAL A 763 -2.30 25.24 6.29
N LYS A 764 -2.41 26.38 6.98
CA LYS A 764 -3.67 27.10 7.22
C LYS A 764 -3.58 28.51 6.67
N GLN A 765 -4.71 29.05 6.21
CA GLN A 765 -4.80 30.48 5.92
C GLN A 765 -4.56 31.27 7.20
N MET A 766 -3.80 32.36 7.11
CA MET A 766 -3.69 33.30 8.21
C MET A 766 -5.07 33.93 8.44
N GLU A 767 -5.59 33.87 9.66
CA GLU A 767 -6.78 34.64 10.03
C GLU A 767 -6.39 36.13 9.98
N GLU A 768 -7.14 36.94 9.21
CA GLU A 768 -7.02 38.40 9.28
C GLU A 768 -7.45 38.82 10.69
N GLU A 769 -6.50 39.31 11.51
CA GLU A 769 -6.79 39.98 12.79
C GLU A 769 -7.53 41.32 12.61
#